data_AF-A0A941IGA9-F1
#
_entry.id   AF-A0A941IGA9-F1
#
_cell.length_a   1.000
_cell.length_b   1.000
_cell.length_c   1.000
_cell.angle_alpha   90.00
_cell.angle_beta   90.00
_cell.angle_gamma   90.00
#
_symmetry.space_group_name_H-M   'P 1'
#
loop_
_entity.id
_entity.type
_entity.pdbx_description
1 polymer ?
#
loop_
_entity_poly.entity_id
_entity_poly.type
_entity_poly.pdbx_seq_one_letter_code
_entity_poly.pdbx_strand_id
1 'polypeptide(L)'
;MRFLLYFFIPVALAIVAGTIFDNVTRSVLTTVQQDLAVDLEQDVGSAREATAISRQAVEVQKMVTQSLAQAKQGRVNESQAYQMHTVVVDKVAEIEQRLKTIGGTHDYPLVKERIPGALNAFSGFRQFVLASTNSISIDTNAASRHLDQAIEHYADLNLILSDIADIYMQNAVKSSSEARIKIDQMSLRLSIISRLGAIGMVVLWFFVAVSLARRLDRINIGLQNLTAGNESGLDSSIFQAVAEMAQRPSSIVSDLARAVIAFKQAQVERASALAELKEREELYSSIVSQAPIGIVVVDLETLHFTSFNKATHEPLGYTEEEFRSLSIYDIQANLSREEVDERVALIIANGGLEFENQRETKNGELRDFWISMRPLILRSGTFLTGIWVDITKRKQAERELAQYRTELEALVEVRTANLAATSSALERQSVELQRTNEELMVAKNLAEEANRAKSSFLANMSHEIRTPMNAIIGLTHLIRRDTTNEQQKHQLDKVSGAAMHLLSIINDILDFSKIEAGKMTLDPTDFELEHIISNVFALTGERAELKGLEVIARINDVPPMLHGDGARLGQILLNFVTNAIKFTQHGSVMLSGSVVEKSEDQVRVRFEVRDTGIGLNAQQQAKLFAAFQQADVSTTRTYGGTGLGLAICRRLADLMNGQVGVDSVLGKGSTFWLEVPFGTKVVAKPRPASALPPRTRVLVVDDVEEARGLLVDMLTSLGARADSVANGRLAIERVASADADGDPYQIIFTDWQMPELNGTQSWQRIRLLPLKLMPVCILVSGSSGCPADEVAAGGFAAFIPKPVMPAILFETIQRHWGEAVAFNEAKSQHHVLHKFKPGTRALLVEDNELNQEVAGELLREIQLTVDIAKNGQVAIDFAEEKSYDVILMDIQMPVMDGLTATRHIRQLESYRVTPIIAMTANAFAEDRSAAIEAGMNDHLPKPVDPYLLAQILATWIPDAVDHDPVSEHRALPLNLNDDEERGLRQQLNQIPGFDLAAGLRSVNGNFERLLGLLRRFGSEHGQDASVMRELIEVGKMRDAERGLHTLKGLAGTLGFLKLQEYAGKAEHSLRYQNELSQLKAQLDTMGFELSSLTQGLQRILPAAQQIATVALNDLQQQLAQLCELLEQDDLDASEFYSQIQTSVALHYPQQVKRLSAAIENFSFKEALHIIRQELPSDSA
;
A
#
# COMPACT_ATOMS: atom_id res chain seq x y z
N MET A 1 -20.98 -8.46 31.03
CA MET A 1 -19.92 -9.45 30.73
C MET A 1 -20.46 -10.81 30.27
N ARG A 2 -21.34 -11.51 31.03
CA ARG A 2 -21.92 -12.80 30.61
C ARG A 2 -22.75 -12.75 29.31
N PHE A 3 -23.49 -11.66 29.05
CA PHE A 3 -24.27 -11.47 27.81
C PHE A 3 -23.38 -11.32 26.55
N LEU A 4 -22.25 -10.62 26.68
CA LEU A 4 -21.24 -10.49 25.62
C LEU A 4 -20.61 -11.86 25.31
N LEU A 5 -20.27 -12.66 26.31
CA LEU A 5 -19.73 -14.01 26.12
C LEU A 5 -20.68 -14.91 25.32
N TYR A 6 -21.98 -14.93 25.62
CA TYR A 6 -22.93 -15.78 24.89
C TYR A 6 -23.19 -15.34 23.44
N PHE A 7 -23.03 -14.04 23.12
CA PHE A 7 -23.22 -13.54 21.76
C PHE A 7 -21.97 -13.76 20.89
N PHE A 8 -20.77 -13.65 21.46
CA PHE A 8 -19.51 -13.70 20.72
C PHE A 8 -18.84 -15.09 20.66
N ILE A 9 -19.11 -16.00 21.60
CA ILE A 9 -18.56 -17.38 21.55
C ILE A 9 -18.87 -18.11 20.23
N PRO A 10 -20.10 -18.05 19.66
CA PRO A 10 -20.39 -18.69 18.39
C PRO A 10 -19.60 -18.09 17.22
N VAL A 11 -19.36 -16.78 17.24
CA VAL A 11 -18.55 -16.08 16.22
C VAL A 11 -17.07 -16.46 16.35
N ALA A 12 -16.55 -16.59 17.57
CA ALA A 12 -15.19 -17.07 17.79
C ALA A 12 -15.00 -18.53 17.33
N LEU A 13 -15.96 -19.43 17.63
CA LEU A 13 -15.95 -20.82 17.15
C LEU A 13 -16.02 -20.91 15.62
N ALA A 14 -16.80 -20.04 14.98
CA ALA A 14 -16.88 -19.92 13.52
C ALA A 14 -15.53 -19.56 12.89
N ILE A 15 -14.84 -18.57 13.47
CA ILE A 15 -13.53 -18.12 13.01
C ILE A 15 -12.50 -19.25 13.14
N VAL A 16 -12.47 -19.92 14.31
CA VAL A 16 -11.55 -21.04 14.57
C VAL A 16 -11.78 -22.20 13.59
N ALA A 17 -13.03 -22.59 13.37
CA ALA A 17 -13.37 -23.64 12.40
C ALA A 17 -12.96 -23.26 10.97
N GLY A 18 -13.16 -22.01 10.57
CA GLY A 18 -12.71 -21.46 9.29
C GLY A 18 -11.19 -21.56 9.11
N THR A 19 -10.42 -21.15 10.12
CA THR A 19 -8.95 -21.23 10.09
C THR A 19 -8.42 -22.66 10.03
N ILE A 20 -9.02 -23.61 10.75
CA ILE A 20 -8.61 -25.03 10.69
C ILE A 20 -8.86 -25.59 9.29
N PHE A 21 -10.03 -25.29 8.72
CA PHE A 21 -10.40 -25.75 7.38
C PHE A 21 -9.47 -25.18 6.30
N ASP A 22 -9.12 -23.90 6.39
CA ASP A 22 -8.19 -23.25 5.46
C ASP A 22 -6.78 -23.87 5.53
N ASN A 23 -6.28 -24.14 6.73
CA ASN A 23 -4.98 -24.80 6.92
C ASN A 23 -4.93 -26.22 6.34
N VAL A 24 -5.98 -27.03 6.56
CA VAL A 24 -6.08 -28.38 5.98
C VAL A 24 -6.13 -28.32 4.45
N THR A 25 -6.90 -27.38 3.90
CA THR A 25 -7.03 -27.19 2.46
C THR A 25 -5.70 -26.82 1.81
N ARG A 26 -4.97 -25.87 2.42
CA ARG A 26 -3.62 -25.49 1.96
C ARG A 26 -2.66 -26.67 2.01
N SER A 27 -2.64 -27.41 3.11
CA SER A 27 -1.73 -28.57 3.28
C SER A 27 -1.95 -29.64 2.21
N VAL A 28 -3.20 -29.98 1.90
CA VAL A 28 -3.52 -30.98 0.87
C VAL A 28 -3.16 -30.47 -0.53
N LEU A 29 -3.39 -29.20 -0.82
CA LEU A 29 -3.04 -28.59 -2.09
C LEU A 29 -1.52 -28.54 -2.32
N THR A 30 -0.75 -28.20 -1.28
CA THR A 30 0.71 -28.13 -1.35
C THR A 30 1.34 -29.49 -1.61
N THR A 31 0.84 -30.55 -0.97
CA THR A 31 1.36 -31.91 -1.20
C THR A 31 1.13 -32.37 -2.64
N VAL A 32 -0.06 -32.15 -3.19
CA VAL A 32 -0.37 -32.51 -4.59
C VAL A 32 0.45 -31.69 -5.60
N GLN A 33 0.76 -30.43 -5.29
CA GLN A 33 1.61 -29.60 -6.13
C GLN A 33 3.09 -30.03 -6.09
N GLN A 34 3.57 -30.49 -4.94
CA GLN A 34 4.94 -31.01 -4.79
C GLN A 34 5.16 -32.30 -5.58
N ASP A 35 4.24 -33.27 -5.45
CA ASP A 35 4.34 -34.54 -6.18
C ASP A 35 4.36 -34.31 -7.71
N LEU A 36 3.51 -33.39 -8.20
CA LEU A 36 3.46 -33.04 -9.62
C LEU A 36 4.73 -32.33 -10.12
N ALA A 37 5.32 -31.47 -9.27
CA ALA A 37 6.52 -30.71 -9.64
C ALA A 37 7.72 -31.65 -9.83
N VAL A 38 7.85 -32.67 -8.98
CA VAL A 38 8.91 -33.68 -9.06
C VAL A 38 8.82 -34.48 -10.36
N ASP A 39 7.63 -34.95 -10.74
CA ASP A 39 7.43 -35.71 -11.98
C ASP A 39 7.74 -34.86 -13.23
N LEU A 40 7.31 -33.60 -13.23
CA LEU A 40 7.57 -32.67 -14.33
C LEU A 40 9.05 -32.33 -14.47
N GLU A 41 9.74 -32.10 -13.36
CA GLU A 41 11.17 -31.79 -13.33
C GLU A 41 12.02 -32.94 -13.89
N GLN A 42 11.63 -34.17 -13.59
CA GLN A 42 12.33 -35.36 -14.04
C GLN A 42 12.17 -35.65 -15.54
N ASP A 43 10.97 -35.48 -16.10
CA ASP A 43 10.72 -35.64 -17.53
C ASP A 43 11.42 -34.54 -18.35
N VAL A 44 11.36 -33.29 -17.88
CA VAL A 44 12.09 -32.16 -18.49
C VAL A 44 13.61 -32.36 -18.39
N GLY A 45 14.10 -32.92 -17.27
CA GLY A 45 15.50 -33.28 -17.09
C GLY A 45 15.97 -34.32 -18.11
N SER A 46 15.17 -35.37 -18.33
CA SER A 46 15.48 -36.44 -19.30
C SER A 46 15.49 -35.93 -20.75
N ALA A 47 14.57 -35.03 -21.12
CA ALA A 47 14.57 -34.38 -22.43
C ALA A 47 15.77 -33.46 -22.65
N ARG A 48 16.17 -32.71 -21.61
CA ARG A 48 17.37 -31.87 -21.64
C ARG A 48 18.64 -32.69 -21.81
N GLU A 49 18.73 -33.83 -21.14
CA GLU A 49 19.88 -34.73 -21.22
C GLU A 49 20.04 -35.29 -22.65
N ALA A 50 18.95 -35.75 -23.29
CA ALA A 50 18.96 -36.19 -24.68
C ALA A 50 19.45 -35.09 -25.65
N THR A 51 19.01 -33.85 -25.44
CA THR A 51 19.46 -32.70 -26.23
C THR A 51 20.93 -32.34 -25.98
N ALA A 52 21.41 -32.48 -24.74
CA ALA A 52 22.79 -32.21 -24.36
C ALA A 52 23.78 -33.20 -24.99
N ILE A 53 23.41 -34.49 -25.05
CA ILE A 53 24.20 -35.54 -25.73
C ILE A 53 24.33 -35.22 -27.22
N SER A 54 23.23 -34.85 -27.89
CA SER A 54 23.26 -34.44 -29.30
C SER A 54 24.22 -33.26 -29.52
N ARG A 55 24.14 -32.21 -28.67
CA ARG A 55 25.02 -31.04 -28.75
C ARG A 55 26.50 -31.40 -28.57
N GLN A 56 26.84 -32.27 -27.60
CA GLN A 56 28.22 -32.71 -27.40
C GLN A 56 28.75 -33.50 -28.61
N ALA A 57 27.91 -34.32 -29.25
CA ALA A 57 28.30 -35.03 -30.46
C ALA A 57 28.58 -34.07 -31.64
N VAL A 58 27.82 -32.97 -31.78
CA VAL A 58 28.11 -31.89 -32.76
C VAL A 58 29.46 -31.23 -32.48
N GLU A 59 29.78 -30.94 -31.22
CA GLU A 59 31.05 -30.33 -30.86
C GLU A 59 32.23 -31.21 -31.26
N VAL A 60 32.14 -32.52 -31.00
CA VAL A 60 33.14 -33.51 -31.43
C VAL A 60 33.27 -33.51 -32.95
N GLN A 61 32.15 -33.57 -33.68
CA GLN A 61 32.15 -33.53 -35.14
C GLN A 61 32.81 -32.24 -35.68
N LYS A 62 32.45 -31.08 -35.13
CA LYS A 62 33.00 -29.77 -35.53
C LYS A 62 34.49 -29.70 -35.27
N MET A 63 34.94 -30.19 -34.13
CA MET A 63 36.34 -30.23 -33.74
C MET A 63 37.17 -31.08 -34.71
N VAL A 64 36.69 -32.28 -35.08
CA VAL A 64 37.37 -33.14 -36.06
C VAL A 64 37.34 -32.52 -37.46
N THR A 65 36.23 -31.90 -37.86
CA THR A 65 36.09 -31.21 -39.16
C THR A 65 37.09 -30.06 -39.30
N GLN A 66 37.22 -29.22 -38.26
CA GLN A 66 38.15 -28.09 -38.25
C GLN A 66 39.61 -28.56 -38.29
N SER A 67 39.92 -29.60 -37.53
CA SER A 67 41.25 -30.19 -37.50
C SER A 67 41.63 -30.78 -38.86
N LEU A 68 40.68 -31.44 -39.53
CA LEU A 68 40.90 -32.01 -40.86
C LEU A 68 41.14 -30.92 -41.92
N ALA A 69 40.41 -29.80 -41.82
CA ALA A 69 40.61 -28.65 -42.69
C ALA A 69 42.01 -28.02 -42.50
N GLN A 70 42.50 -27.94 -41.25
CA GLN A 70 43.85 -27.48 -40.96
C GLN A 70 44.93 -28.47 -41.43
N ALA A 71 44.69 -29.78 -41.31
CA ALA A 71 45.59 -30.82 -41.79
C ALA A 71 45.73 -30.81 -43.31
N LYS A 72 44.63 -30.61 -44.06
CA LYS A 72 44.67 -30.43 -45.53
C LYS A 72 45.47 -29.20 -45.97
N GLN A 73 45.63 -28.20 -45.10
CA GLN A 73 46.47 -27.01 -45.33
C GLN A 73 47.93 -27.18 -44.88
N GLY A 74 48.32 -28.38 -44.41
CA GLY A 74 49.66 -28.67 -43.91
C GLY A 74 49.99 -28.02 -42.56
N ARG A 75 48.98 -27.57 -41.81
CA ARG A 75 49.15 -26.79 -40.56
C ARG A 75 49.08 -27.61 -39.27
N VAL A 76 48.85 -28.92 -39.38
CA VAL A 76 48.73 -29.83 -38.23
C VAL A 76 49.93 -30.76 -38.21
N ASN A 77 50.67 -30.76 -37.11
CA ASN A 77 51.77 -31.70 -36.89
C ASN A 77 51.28 -32.97 -36.16
N GLU A 78 52.11 -34.02 -36.14
CA GLU A 78 51.77 -35.33 -35.56
C GLU A 78 51.41 -35.25 -34.06
N SER A 79 52.04 -34.33 -33.33
CA SER A 79 51.75 -34.07 -31.91
C SER A 79 50.36 -33.45 -31.69
N GLN A 80 49.96 -32.50 -32.54
CA GLN A 80 48.62 -31.88 -32.51
C GLN A 80 47.53 -32.86 -32.92
N ALA A 81 47.80 -33.75 -33.89
CA ALA A 81 46.89 -34.82 -34.27
C ALA A 81 46.66 -35.82 -33.11
N TYR A 82 47.73 -36.16 -32.38
CA TYR A 82 47.63 -37.05 -31.22
C TYR A 82 46.85 -36.41 -30.06
N GLN A 83 47.12 -35.14 -29.73
CA GLN A 83 46.37 -34.39 -28.71
C GLN A 83 44.88 -34.30 -29.05
N MET A 84 44.56 -34.03 -30.31
CA MET A 84 43.19 -33.99 -30.81
C MET A 84 42.50 -35.35 -30.65
N HIS A 85 43.18 -36.44 -31.02
CA HIS A 85 42.64 -37.79 -30.87
C HIS A 85 42.32 -38.12 -29.41
N THR A 86 43.20 -37.80 -28.47
CA THR A 86 42.95 -38.01 -27.03
C THR A 86 41.70 -37.25 -26.54
N VAL A 87 41.58 -35.96 -26.89
CA VAL A 87 40.42 -35.15 -26.50
C VAL A 87 39.11 -35.69 -27.09
N VAL A 88 39.17 -36.20 -28.32
CA VAL A 88 38.01 -36.80 -28.99
C VAL A 88 37.64 -38.14 -28.36
N VAL A 89 38.61 -38.98 -27.98
CA VAL A 89 38.37 -40.24 -27.25
C VAL A 89 37.66 -39.98 -25.93
N ASP A 90 38.13 -39.01 -25.15
CA ASP A 90 37.55 -38.68 -23.84
C ASP A 90 36.13 -38.16 -23.97
N LYS A 91 35.88 -37.22 -24.90
CA LYS A 91 34.54 -36.69 -25.16
C LYS A 91 33.58 -37.76 -25.66
N VAL A 92 34.04 -38.68 -26.52
CA VAL A 92 33.19 -39.77 -27.02
C VAL A 92 32.89 -40.79 -25.91
N ALA A 93 33.85 -41.08 -25.01
CA ALA A 93 33.58 -41.92 -23.84
C ALA A 93 32.54 -41.30 -22.89
N GLU A 94 32.61 -39.99 -22.67
CA GLU A 94 31.62 -39.23 -21.87
C GLU A 94 30.22 -39.33 -22.47
N ILE A 95 30.08 -39.10 -23.78
CA ILE A 95 28.80 -39.21 -24.48
C ILE A 95 28.23 -40.63 -24.37
N GLU A 96 29.07 -41.67 -24.47
CA GLU A 96 28.65 -43.08 -24.33
C GLU A 96 28.07 -43.37 -22.94
N GLN A 97 28.72 -42.86 -21.89
CA GLN A 97 28.28 -43.06 -20.51
C GLN A 97 26.93 -42.38 -20.27
N ARG A 98 26.79 -41.13 -20.72
CA ARG A 98 25.55 -40.36 -20.58
C ARG A 98 24.40 -40.99 -21.36
N LEU A 99 24.68 -41.55 -22.55
CA LEU A 99 23.67 -42.19 -23.39
C LEU A 99 23.13 -43.48 -22.77
N LYS A 100 23.96 -44.23 -22.03
CA LYS A 100 23.53 -45.43 -21.27
C LYS A 100 22.66 -45.07 -20.05
N THR A 101 22.77 -43.85 -19.56
CA THR A 101 21.99 -43.35 -18.42
C THR A 101 20.75 -42.54 -18.83
N ILE A 102 20.51 -42.36 -20.13
CA ILE A 102 19.26 -41.76 -20.62
C ILE A 102 18.10 -42.74 -20.35
N GLY A 103 17.34 -42.43 -19.31
CA GLY A 103 16.20 -43.20 -18.84
C GLY A 103 15.86 -42.78 -17.41
N GLY A 104 14.82 -41.97 -17.23
CA GLY A 104 14.34 -41.55 -15.91
C GLY A 104 13.68 -42.71 -15.13
N THR A 105 13.06 -42.40 -13.98
CA THR A 105 12.21 -43.33 -13.22
C THR A 105 10.95 -43.74 -13.99
N HIS A 106 10.50 -42.91 -14.93
CA HIS A 106 9.35 -43.17 -15.79
C HIS A 106 9.75 -43.99 -17.03
N ASP A 107 9.38 -45.28 -17.02
CA ASP A 107 9.67 -46.25 -18.08
C ASP A 107 8.68 -46.09 -19.25
N TYR A 108 8.87 -45.05 -20.08
CA TYR A 108 8.04 -44.85 -21.27
C TYR A 108 8.34 -45.93 -22.32
N PRO A 109 7.35 -46.77 -22.72
CA PRO A 109 7.59 -47.89 -23.64
C PRO A 109 8.22 -47.47 -24.97
N LEU A 110 7.82 -46.31 -25.50
CA LEU A 110 8.34 -45.74 -26.74
C LEU A 110 9.80 -45.28 -26.62
N VAL A 111 10.22 -44.78 -25.46
CA VAL A 111 11.63 -44.41 -25.21
C VAL A 111 12.50 -45.66 -25.13
N LYS A 112 12.01 -46.70 -24.44
CA LYS A 112 12.70 -47.98 -24.27
C LYS A 112 12.99 -48.69 -25.60
N GLU A 113 12.08 -48.55 -26.58
CA GLU A 113 12.24 -49.10 -27.93
C GLU A 113 13.31 -48.34 -28.75
N ARG A 114 13.54 -47.06 -28.45
CA ARG A 114 14.44 -46.16 -29.21
C ARG A 114 15.88 -46.14 -28.67
N ILE A 115 16.09 -46.40 -27.37
CA ILE A 115 17.43 -46.42 -26.74
C ILE A 115 18.41 -47.38 -27.45
N PRO A 116 18.04 -48.63 -27.80
CA PRO A 116 18.95 -49.53 -28.53
C PRO A 116 19.37 -48.97 -29.90
N GLY A 117 18.47 -48.27 -30.59
CA GLY A 117 18.77 -47.59 -31.85
C GLY A 117 19.76 -46.43 -31.67
N ALA A 118 19.59 -45.62 -30.62
CA ALA A 118 20.51 -44.54 -30.29
C ALA A 118 21.92 -45.06 -29.96
N LEU A 119 22.01 -46.12 -29.14
CA LEU A 119 23.30 -46.75 -28.80
C LEU A 119 24.01 -47.31 -30.04
N ASN A 120 23.25 -47.89 -30.98
CA ASN A 120 23.81 -48.41 -32.23
C ASN A 120 24.32 -47.29 -33.15
N ALA A 121 23.52 -46.23 -33.35
CA ALA A 121 23.91 -45.06 -34.14
C ALA A 121 25.16 -44.37 -33.55
N PHE A 122 25.19 -44.22 -32.22
CA PHE A 122 26.35 -43.68 -31.51
C PHE A 122 27.60 -44.56 -31.66
N SER A 123 27.46 -45.89 -31.63
CA SER A 123 28.59 -46.80 -31.85
C SER A 123 29.22 -46.61 -33.23
N GLY A 124 28.38 -46.43 -34.27
CA GLY A 124 28.82 -46.08 -35.62
C GLY A 124 29.54 -44.74 -35.66
N PHE A 125 28.95 -43.69 -35.07
CA PHE A 125 29.57 -42.37 -34.96
C PHE A 125 30.95 -42.45 -34.28
N ARG A 126 31.05 -43.09 -33.12
CA ARG A 126 32.30 -43.30 -32.38
C ARG A 126 33.36 -43.97 -33.26
N GLN A 127 33.01 -45.08 -33.91
CA GLN A 127 33.96 -45.84 -34.72
C GLN A 127 34.58 -44.97 -35.82
N PHE A 128 33.76 -44.24 -36.56
CA PHE A 128 34.21 -43.46 -37.71
C PHE A 128 34.87 -42.13 -37.33
N VAL A 129 34.43 -41.48 -36.25
CA VAL A 129 35.12 -40.29 -35.70
C VAL A 129 36.53 -40.63 -35.21
N LEU A 130 36.69 -41.76 -34.51
CA LEU A 130 38.00 -42.20 -34.05
C LEU A 130 38.89 -42.67 -35.19
N ALA A 131 38.33 -43.32 -36.21
CA ALA A 131 39.07 -43.68 -37.43
C ALA A 131 39.54 -42.44 -38.22
N SER A 132 38.70 -41.39 -38.26
CA SER A 132 39.04 -40.12 -38.91
C SER A 132 40.20 -39.42 -38.22
N THR A 133 40.16 -39.33 -36.89
CA THR A 133 41.23 -38.70 -36.09
C THR A 133 42.54 -39.49 -36.13
N ASN A 134 42.51 -40.82 -36.16
CA ASN A 134 43.71 -41.64 -36.33
C ASN A 134 44.37 -41.49 -37.70
N SER A 135 43.58 -41.22 -38.74
CA SER A 135 44.08 -41.11 -40.12
C SER A 135 44.53 -39.70 -40.49
N ILE A 136 44.24 -38.69 -39.65
CA ILE A 136 44.37 -37.27 -40.00
C ILE A 136 45.82 -36.83 -40.31
N SER A 137 46.81 -37.46 -39.66
CA SER A 137 48.24 -37.21 -39.86
C SER A 137 48.88 -38.11 -40.94
N ILE A 138 48.19 -39.17 -41.38
CA ILE A 138 48.71 -40.20 -42.29
C ILE A 138 48.11 -40.05 -43.70
N ASP A 139 46.78 -39.98 -43.81
CA ASP A 139 46.03 -39.84 -45.07
C ASP A 139 44.77 -38.99 -44.83
N THR A 140 44.87 -37.71 -45.23
CA THR A 140 43.77 -36.75 -45.09
C THR A 140 42.55 -37.09 -45.96
N ASN A 141 42.69 -37.88 -47.02
CA ASN A 141 41.57 -38.33 -47.86
C ASN A 141 40.84 -39.51 -47.21
N ALA A 142 41.57 -40.46 -46.60
CA ALA A 142 40.97 -41.50 -45.77
C ALA A 142 40.27 -40.91 -44.54
N ALA A 143 40.90 -39.94 -43.86
CA ALA A 143 40.31 -39.23 -42.73
C ALA A 143 39.01 -38.50 -43.11
N SER A 144 38.96 -37.89 -44.30
CA SER A 144 37.75 -37.24 -44.83
C SER A 144 36.61 -38.23 -45.05
N ARG A 145 36.88 -39.40 -45.66
CA ARG A 145 35.85 -40.43 -45.88
C ARG A 145 35.29 -40.99 -44.58
N HIS A 146 36.14 -41.21 -43.58
CA HIS A 146 35.69 -41.62 -42.25
C HIS A 146 34.87 -40.53 -41.55
N LEU A 147 35.23 -39.25 -41.72
CA LEU A 147 34.43 -38.16 -41.20
C LEU A 147 33.04 -38.11 -41.85
N ASP A 148 32.94 -38.28 -43.17
CA ASP A 148 31.66 -38.31 -43.87
C ASP A 148 30.74 -39.43 -43.35
N GLN A 149 31.29 -40.64 -43.13
CA GLN A 149 30.56 -41.75 -42.52
C GLN A 149 30.15 -41.48 -41.06
N ALA A 150 30.98 -40.78 -40.29
CA ALA A 150 30.59 -40.34 -38.95
C ALA A 150 29.43 -39.34 -38.99
N ILE A 151 29.39 -38.43 -39.97
CA ILE A 151 28.31 -37.44 -40.10
C ILE A 151 26.96 -38.12 -40.36
N GLU A 152 26.93 -39.19 -41.17
CA GLU A 152 25.72 -39.99 -41.39
C GLU A 152 25.21 -40.62 -40.09
N HIS A 153 26.08 -41.30 -39.34
CA HIS A 153 25.69 -41.91 -38.06
C HIS A 153 25.32 -40.88 -36.97
N TYR A 154 25.93 -39.70 -37.00
CA TYR A 154 25.53 -38.58 -36.15
C TYR A 154 24.12 -38.10 -36.48
N ALA A 155 23.76 -38.01 -37.77
CA ALA A 155 22.41 -37.61 -38.19
C ALA A 155 21.35 -38.60 -37.67
N ASP A 156 21.61 -39.91 -37.78
CA ASP A 156 20.74 -40.95 -37.23
C ASP A 156 20.62 -40.84 -35.70
N LEU A 157 21.73 -40.64 -35.00
CA LEU A 157 21.75 -40.46 -33.55
C LEU A 157 20.92 -39.23 -33.13
N ASN A 158 21.08 -38.11 -33.82
CA ASN A 158 20.38 -36.87 -33.53
C ASN A 158 18.87 -37.01 -33.74
N LEU A 159 18.44 -37.69 -34.81
CA LEU A 159 17.03 -37.98 -35.04
C LEU A 159 16.41 -38.79 -33.89
N ILE A 160 17.10 -39.85 -33.44
CA ILE A 160 16.60 -40.70 -32.36
C ILE A 160 16.59 -39.95 -31.02
N LEU A 161 17.62 -39.14 -30.72
CA LEU A 161 17.66 -38.34 -29.50
C LEU A 161 16.62 -37.22 -29.48
N SER A 162 16.32 -36.63 -30.65
CA SER A 162 15.23 -35.66 -30.80
C SER A 162 13.87 -36.32 -30.53
N ASP A 163 13.62 -37.51 -31.08
CA ASP A 163 12.39 -38.27 -30.83
C ASP A 163 12.23 -38.61 -29.32
N ILE A 164 13.32 -39.01 -28.65
CA ILE A 164 13.31 -39.28 -27.21
C ILE A 164 12.97 -38.01 -26.42
N ALA A 165 13.60 -36.88 -26.75
CA ALA A 165 13.31 -35.59 -26.10
C ALA A 165 11.86 -35.15 -26.29
N ASP A 166 11.31 -35.33 -27.50
CA ASP A 166 9.92 -35.02 -27.82
C ASP A 166 8.94 -35.89 -27.05
N ILE A 167 9.20 -37.19 -26.89
CA ILE A 167 8.34 -38.09 -26.11
C ILE A 167 8.27 -37.65 -24.64
N TYR A 168 9.42 -37.34 -24.02
CA TYR A 168 9.45 -36.82 -22.64
C TYR A 168 8.73 -35.46 -22.53
N MET A 169 8.94 -34.55 -23.49
CA MET A 169 8.31 -33.22 -23.47
C MET A 169 6.79 -33.28 -23.68
N GLN A 170 6.30 -34.16 -24.55
CA GLN A 170 4.87 -34.37 -24.76
C GLN A 170 4.20 -34.97 -23.51
N ASN A 171 4.85 -35.91 -22.83
CA ASN A 171 4.33 -36.50 -21.61
C ASN A 171 4.37 -35.53 -20.43
N ALA A 172 5.41 -34.70 -20.31
CA ALA A 172 5.50 -33.60 -19.34
C ALA A 172 4.33 -32.60 -19.50
N VAL A 173 4.02 -32.20 -20.73
CA VAL A 173 2.89 -31.31 -21.03
C VAL A 173 1.56 -31.98 -20.70
N LYS A 174 1.41 -33.27 -21.06
CA LYS A 174 0.18 -34.03 -20.76
C LYS A 174 -0.04 -34.19 -19.25
N SER A 175 0.98 -34.61 -18.51
CA SER A 175 0.94 -34.76 -17.04
C SER A 175 0.59 -33.44 -16.34
N SER A 176 1.21 -32.33 -16.78
CA SER A 176 0.89 -30.98 -16.28
C SER A 176 -0.57 -30.60 -16.51
N SER A 177 -1.13 -30.93 -17.68
CA SER A 177 -2.53 -30.63 -18.02
C SER A 177 -3.53 -31.47 -17.22
N GLU A 178 -3.27 -32.77 -17.05
CA GLU A 178 -4.14 -33.68 -16.28
C GLU A 178 -4.14 -33.32 -14.79
N ALA A 179 -2.99 -32.89 -14.27
CA ALA A 179 -2.87 -32.48 -12.89
C ALA A 179 -3.53 -31.13 -12.61
N ARG A 180 -3.50 -30.18 -13.55
CA ARG A 180 -4.29 -28.94 -13.46
C ARG A 180 -5.79 -29.25 -13.34
N ILE A 181 -6.30 -30.18 -14.15
CA ILE A 181 -7.70 -30.62 -14.09
C ILE A 181 -8.01 -31.27 -12.72
N LYS A 182 -7.10 -32.11 -12.20
CA LYS A 182 -7.27 -32.77 -10.90
C LYS A 182 -7.28 -31.77 -9.74
N ILE A 183 -6.42 -30.76 -9.78
CA ILE A 183 -6.37 -29.65 -8.82
C ILE A 183 -7.67 -28.84 -8.88
N ASP A 184 -8.14 -28.49 -10.08
CA ASP A 184 -9.38 -27.73 -10.25
C ASP A 184 -10.59 -28.52 -9.70
N GLN A 185 -10.68 -29.82 -9.99
CA GLN A 185 -11.74 -30.69 -9.45
C GLN A 185 -11.68 -30.81 -7.92
N MET A 186 -10.49 -30.91 -7.35
CA MET A 186 -10.32 -31.00 -5.90
C MET A 186 -10.68 -29.68 -5.21
N SER A 187 -10.25 -28.55 -5.78
CA SER A 187 -10.60 -27.20 -5.29
C SER A 187 -12.11 -26.96 -5.28
N LEU A 188 -12.82 -27.43 -6.32
CA LEU A 188 -14.27 -27.33 -6.41
C LEU A 188 -14.97 -28.15 -5.31
N ARG A 189 -14.52 -29.40 -5.07
CA ARG A 189 -15.06 -30.25 -3.99
C ARG A 189 -14.86 -29.63 -2.62
N LEU A 190 -13.66 -29.11 -2.34
CA LEU A 190 -13.34 -28.42 -1.10
C LEU A 190 -14.18 -27.14 -0.92
N SER A 191 -14.39 -26.37 -1.99
CA SER A 191 -15.26 -25.18 -1.97
C SER A 191 -16.72 -25.52 -1.65
N ILE A 192 -17.25 -26.61 -2.22
CA ILE A 192 -18.62 -27.08 -1.94
C ILE A 192 -18.76 -27.49 -0.47
N ILE A 193 -17.82 -28.28 0.06
CA ILE A 193 -17.83 -28.71 1.47
C ILE A 193 -17.78 -27.49 2.40
N SER A 194 -16.92 -26.51 2.10
CA SER A 194 -16.82 -25.27 2.87
C SER A 194 -18.14 -24.50 2.90
N ARG A 195 -18.78 -24.31 1.74
CA ARG A 195 -20.08 -23.60 1.63
C ARG A 195 -21.19 -24.32 2.41
N LEU A 196 -21.26 -25.65 2.32
CA LEU A 196 -22.23 -26.44 3.08
C LEU A 196 -21.99 -26.33 4.59
N GLY A 197 -20.73 -26.33 5.03
CA GLY A 197 -20.37 -26.11 6.44
C GLY A 197 -20.80 -24.74 6.94
N ALA A 198 -20.55 -23.68 6.17
CA ALA A 198 -20.96 -22.32 6.51
C ALA A 198 -22.50 -22.19 6.61
N ILE A 199 -23.24 -22.76 5.67
CA ILE A 199 -24.72 -22.79 5.69
C ILE A 199 -25.23 -23.51 6.95
N GLY A 200 -24.66 -24.68 7.28
CA GLY A 200 -25.05 -25.44 8.47
C GLY A 200 -24.87 -24.64 9.76
N MET A 201 -23.78 -23.87 9.85
CA MET A 201 -23.50 -23.02 11.01
C MET A 201 -24.45 -21.83 11.12
N VAL A 202 -24.81 -21.19 10.00
CA VAL A 202 -25.83 -20.11 9.97
C VAL A 202 -27.20 -20.63 10.40
N VAL A 203 -27.60 -21.81 9.92
CA VAL A 203 -28.86 -22.45 10.33
C VAL A 203 -28.87 -22.75 11.83
N LEU A 204 -27.79 -23.31 12.36
CA LEU A 204 -27.67 -23.58 13.79
C LEU A 204 -27.79 -22.29 14.62
N TRP A 205 -27.12 -21.22 14.20
CA TRP A 205 -27.19 -19.93 14.88
C TRP A 205 -28.58 -19.30 14.82
N PHE A 206 -29.25 -19.38 13.67
CA PHE A 206 -30.63 -18.92 13.50
C PHE A 206 -31.57 -19.60 14.50
N PHE A 207 -31.46 -20.92 14.69
CA PHE A 207 -32.25 -21.66 15.68
C PHE A 207 -31.98 -21.19 17.12
N VAL A 208 -30.72 -20.94 17.47
CA VAL A 208 -30.34 -20.43 18.80
C VAL A 208 -30.91 -19.02 19.02
N ALA A 209 -30.78 -18.13 18.05
CA ALA A 209 -31.26 -16.76 18.12
C ALA A 209 -32.79 -16.69 18.24
N VAL A 210 -33.52 -17.43 17.40
CA VAL A 210 -34.99 -17.49 17.45
C VAL A 210 -35.50 -18.08 18.77
N SER A 211 -34.85 -19.12 19.29
CA SER A 211 -35.19 -19.73 20.58
C SER A 211 -35.03 -18.73 21.74
N LEU A 212 -33.98 -17.91 21.72
CA LEU A 212 -33.73 -16.89 22.74
C LEU A 212 -34.71 -15.72 22.63
N ALA A 213 -34.96 -15.22 21.42
CA ALA A 213 -35.88 -14.12 21.16
C ALA A 213 -37.30 -14.44 21.62
N ARG A 214 -37.82 -15.63 21.30
CA ARG A 214 -39.16 -16.09 21.75
C ARG A 214 -39.30 -16.15 23.28
N ARG A 215 -38.22 -16.44 24.01
CA ARG A 215 -38.25 -16.48 25.48
C ARG A 215 -38.30 -15.08 26.08
N LEU A 216 -37.54 -14.14 25.51
CA LEU A 216 -37.54 -12.74 25.95
C LEU A 216 -38.87 -12.05 25.66
N ASP A 217 -39.46 -12.32 24.49
CA ASP A 217 -40.75 -11.75 24.09
C ASP A 217 -41.89 -12.11 25.08
N ARG A 218 -41.93 -13.38 25.53
CA ARG A 218 -42.90 -13.82 26.55
C ARG A 218 -42.75 -13.10 27.90
N ILE A 219 -41.52 -12.79 28.31
CA ILE A 219 -41.26 -12.03 29.55
C ILE A 219 -41.72 -10.58 29.39
N ASN A 220 -41.45 -9.97 28.22
CA ASN A 220 -41.85 -8.61 27.91
C ASN A 220 -43.39 -8.45 27.93
N ILE A 221 -44.12 -9.36 27.29
CA ILE A 221 -45.59 -9.38 27.29
C ILE A 221 -46.15 -9.50 28.73
N GLY A 222 -45.56 -10.36 29.56
CA GLY A 222 -45.95 -10.50 30.97
C GLY A 222 -45.76 -9.21 31.79
N LEU A 223 -44.70 -8.45 31.52
CA LEU A 223 -44.43 -7.16 32.17
C LEU A 223 -45.43 -6.07 31.76
N GLN A 224 -45.70 -5.95 30.46
CA GLN A 224 -46.63 -4.95 29.93
C GLN A 224 -48.05 -5.13 30.51
N ASN A 225 -48.50 -6.38 30.66
CA ASN A 225 -49.80 -6.68 31.26
C ASN A 225 -49.92 -6.25 32.73
N LEU A 226 -48.83 -6.33 33.52
CA LEU A 226 -48.82 -5.89 34.92
C LEU A 226 -48.82 -4.36 35.06
N THR A 227 -48.15 -3.66 34.15
CA THR A 227 -48.09 -2.19 34.16
C THR A 227 -49.37 -1.51 33.68
N ALA A 228 -50.15 -2.17 32.82
CA ALA A 228 -51.37 -1.62 32.25
C ALA A 228 -52.59 -1.62 33.20
N GLY A 229 -52.46 -2.16 34.42
CA GLY A 229 -53.56 -2.17 35.40
C GLY A 229 -54.78 -3.00 35.00
N ASN A 230 -54.62 -3.89 34.00
CA ASN A 230 -55.71 -4.73 33.50
C ASN A 230 -55.96 -5.89 34.50
N GLU A 231 -56.77 -5.65 35.52
CA GLU A 231 -57.19 -6.67 36.51
C GLU A 231 -57.89 -7.87 35.84
N SER A 232 -58.51 -7.66 34.68
CA SER A 232 -59.20 -8.67 33.88
C SER A 232 -58.32 -9.39 32.84
N GLY A 233 -57.02 -9.03 32.72
CA GLY A 233 -56.08 -9.55 31.72
C GLY A 233 -54.95 -10.42 32.27
N LEU A 234 -55.11 -10.98 33.47
CA LEU A 234 -54.17 -11.92 34.10
C LEU A 234 -54.27 -13.31 33.45
N ASP A 235 -53.98 -13.39 32.16
CA ASP A 235 -54.01 -14.62 31.39
C ASP A 235 -53.06 -15.66 32.03
N SER A 236 -53.62 -16.74 32.57
CA SER A 236 -52.89 -17.75 33.35
C SER A 236 -51.72 -18.34 32.53
N SER A 237 -51.92 -18.49 31.22
CA SER A 237 -50.98 -19.15 30.31
C SER A 237 -49.62 -18.44 30.18
N ILE A 238 -49.60 -17.10 30.09
CA ILE A 238 -48.37 -16.32 29.94
C ILE A 238 -47.59 -16.33 31.25
N PHE A 239 -48.25 -16.11 32.38
CA PHE A 239 -47.60 -16.14 33.68
C PHE A 239 -47.15 -17.56 34.09
N GLN A 240 -47.85 -18.60 33.64
CA GLN A 240 -47.43 -19.99 33.82
C GLN A 240 -46.16 -20.30 33.01
N ALA A 241 -46.08 -19.85 31.75
CA ALA A 241 -44.87 -19.98 30.94
C ALA A 241 -43.68 -19.20 31.53
N VAL A 242 -43.92 -18.01 32.10
CA VAL A 242 -42.89 -17.23 32.81
C VAL A 242 -42.48 -17.93 34.12
N ALA A 243 -43.41 -18.57 34.84
CA ALA A 243 -43.11 -19.37 36.04
C ALA A 243 -42.26 -20.61 35.76
N GLU A 244 -42.50 -21.32 34.66
CA GLU A 244 -41.65 -22.44 34.24
C GLU A 244 -40.23 -21.98 33.87
N MET A 245 -40.09 -20.79 33.28
CA MET A 245 -38.78 -20.20 32.97
C MET A 245 -38.01 -19.81 34.24
N ALA A 246 -38.71 -19.38 35.29
CA ALA A 246 -38.14 -19.02 36.58
C ALA A 246 -37.56 -20.22 37.37
N GLN A 247 -38.03 -21.45 37.10
CA GLN A 247 -37.59 -22.68 37.76
C GLN A 247 -36.32 -23.31 37.16
N ARG A 248 -35.83 -22.80 36.02
CA ARG A 248 -34.62 -23.34 35.35
C ARG A 248 -33.33 -22.85 36.02
N PRO A 249 -32.22 -23.62 35.95
CA PRO A 249 -30.94 -23.26 36.56
C PRO A 249 -30.37 -21.93 36.04
N SER A 250 -29.60 -21.25 36.89
CA SER A 250 -29.27 -19.81 36.82
C SER A 250 -28.94 -19.29 35.41
N SER A 251 -29.92 -18.60 34.82
CA SER A 251 -29.83 -17.88 33.56
C SER A 251 -30.42 -16.47 33.73
N ILE A 252 -29.91 -15.49 32.99
CA ILE A 252 -30.44 -14.12 32.96
C ILE A 252 -31.95 -14.12 32.71
N VAL A 253 -32.43 -15.01 31.84
CA VAL A 253 -33.87 -15.17 31.53
C VAL A 253 -34.66 -15.68 32.74
N SER A 254 -34.07 -16.56 33.55
CA SER A 254 -34.72 -17.10 34.77
C SER A 254 -34.78 -16.08 35.91
N ASP A 255 -33.78 -15.20 36.01
CA ASP A 255 -33.73 -14.14 37.02
C ASP A 255 -34.76 -13.04 36.69
N LEU A 256 -34.85 -12.65 35.42
CA LEU A 256 -35.90 -11.75 34.91
C LEU A 256 -37.30 -12.32 35.15
N ALA A 257 -37.54 -13.60 34.85
CA ALA A 257 -38.82 -14.25 35.09
C ALA A 257 -39.23 -14.25 36.58
N ARG A 258 -38.28 -14.46 37.51
CA ARG A 258 -38.52 -14.39 38.97
C ARG A 258 -38.94 -12.98 39.41
N ALA A 259 -38.30 -11.95 38.86
CA ALA A 259 -38.62 -10.56 39.19
C ALA A 259 -40.05 -10.16 38.77
N VAL A 260 -40.50 -10.62 37.59
CA VAL A 260 -41.88 -10.35 37.10
C VAL A 260 -42.94 -10.98 37.99
N ILE A 261 -42.69 -12.20 38.51
CA ILE A 261 -43.64 -12.89 39.40
C ILE A 261 -43.75 -12.19 40.76
N ALA A 262 -42.62 -11.76 41.34
CA ALA A 262 -42.63 -11.02 42.60
C ALA A 262 -43.39 -9.68 42.49
N PHE A 263 -43.27 -8.99 41.34
CA PHE A 263 -43.96 -7.73 41.09
C PHE A 263 -45.49 -7.89 41.01
N LYS A 264 -45.98 -8.99 40.42
CA LYS A 264 -47.41 -9.34 40.39
C LYS A 264 -48.00 -9.51 41.79
N GLN A 265 -47.28 -10.20 42.68
CA GLN A 265 -47.75 -10.49 44.04
C GLN A 265 -47.99 -9.20 44.85
N ALA A 266 -47.09 -8.23 44.73
CA ALA A 266 -47.14 -6.97 45.48
C ALA A 266 -48.27 -6.01 45.06
N GLN A 267 -48.74 -6.08 43.80
CA GLN A 267 -49.82 -5.21 43.30
C GLN A 267 -51.20 -5.65 43.83
N VAL A 268 -51.44 -6.96 43.93
CA VAL A 268 -52.75 -7.51 44.37
C VAL A 268 -53.04 -7.17 45.84
N GLU A 269 -52.02 -7.19 46.71
CA GLU A 269 -52.19 -6.91 48.15
C GLU A 269 -52.45 -5.43 48.47
N ARG A 270 -52.00 -4.50 47.60
CA ARG A 270 -52.15 -3.06 47.81
C ARG A 270 -53.53 -2.53 47.41
N ALA A 271 -54.18 -3.15 46.42
CA ALA A 271 -55.48 -2.73 45.91
C ALA A 271 -56.65 -3.07 46.86
N SER A 272 -56.61 -4.22 47.54
CA SER A 272 -57.74 -4.68 48.37
C SER A 272 -57.89 -3.91 49.69
N ALA A 273 -56.79 -3.42 50.28
CA ALA A 273 -56.83 -2.79 51.61
C ALA A 273 -57.29 -1.32 51.60
N LEU A 274 -57.20 -0.62 50.47
CA LEU A 274 -57.54 0.80 50.36
C LEU A 274 -58.99 1.06 49.92
N ALA A 275 -59.62 0.10 49.25
CA ALA A 275 -61.01 0.21 48.79
C ALA A 275 -62.01 0.03 49.96
N GLU A 276 -61.75 -0.92 50.87
CA GLU A 276 -62.77 -1.41 51.81
C GLU A 276 -63.08 -0.45 52.97
N LEU A 277 -62.13 0.41 53.37
CA LEU A 277 -62.29 1.29 54.53
C LEU A 277 -62.87 2.67 54.16
N LYS A 278 -62.53 3.20 52.98
CA LYS A 278 -62.93 4.56 52.56
C LYS A 278 -64.31 4.60 51.92
N GLU A 279 -64.71 3.51 51.27
CA GLU A 279 -66.01 3.38 50.60
C GLU A 279 -67.19 3.25 51.56
N ARG A 280 -66.98 2.92 52.85
CA ARG A 280 -68.10 2.63 53.76
C ARG A 280 -68.57 3.81 54.62
N GLU A 281 -67.68 4.70 55.03
CA GLU A 281 -68.03 5.81 55.94
C GLU A 281 -68.37 7.11 55.20
N GLU A 282 -67.67 7.46 54.11
CA GLU A 282 -67.98 8.63 53.29
C GLU A 282 -69.30 8.43 52.50
N LEU A 283 -69.58 7.19 52.08
CA LEU A 283 -70.78 6.85 51.31
C LEU A 283 -72.07 7.17 52.09
N TYR A 284 -72.22 6.74 53.36
CA TYR A 284 -73.52 6.90 54.05
C TYR A 284 -73.82 8.33 54.53
N SER A 285 -72.83 9.08 55.03
CA SER A 285 -73.02 10.46 55.53
C SER A 285 -73.15 11.48 54.39
N SER A 286 -72.42 11.26 53.29
CA SER A 286 -72.55 12.09 52.08
C SER A 286 -73.88 11.82 51.37
N ILE A 287 -74.31 10.55 51.25
CA ILE A 287 -75.61 10.22 50.63
C ILE A 287 -76.77 10.97 51.30
N VAL A 288 -76.81 11.06 52.63
CA VAL A 288 -77.96 11.69 53.33
C VAL A 288 -77.87 13.22 53.38
N SER A 289 -76.68 13.80 53.55
CA SER A 289 -76.53 15.27 53.64
C SER A 289 -76.53 15.96 52.28
N GLN A 290 -75.94 15.33 51.24
CA GLN A 290 -75.93 15.84 49.87
C GLN A 290 -77.15 15.40 49.06
N ALA A 291 -77.99 14.52 49.62
CA ALA A 291 -79.23 14.13 48.98
C ALA A 291 -80.00 15.40 48.57
N PRO A 292 -80.20 15.65 47.26
CA PRO A 292 -80.90 16.84 46.76
C PRO A 292 -82.42 16.73 46.97
N ILE A 293 -82.82 15.68 47.69
CA ILE A 293 -84.16 15.32 48.07
C ILE A 293 -84.23 15.52 49.59
N GLY A 294 -85.29 16.16 50.05
CA GLY A 294 -85.56 16.31 51.45
C GLY A 294 -85.73 14.94 52.11
N ILE A 295 -84.78 14.52 52.92
CA ILE A 295 -84.90 13.33 53.76
C ILE A 295 -85.25 13.81 55.15
N VAL A 296 -86.40 13.38 55.65
CA VAL A 296 -86.95 13.82 56.92
C VAL A 296 -87.37 12.63 57.77
N VAL A 297 -87.26 12.78 59.08
CA VAL A 297 -87.82 11.89 60.09
C VAL A 297 -88.75 12.72 60.95
N VAL A 298 -89.95 12.20 61.20
CA VAL A 298 -91.07 12.90 61.84
C VAL A 298 -91.58 12.04 62.99
N ASP A 299 -91.94 12.66 64.09
CA ASP A 299 -92.61 12.00 65.21
C ASP A 299 -94.07 11.66 64.87
N LEU A 300 -94.52 10.45 65.19
CA LEU A 300 -95.83 9.95 64.76
C LEU A 300 -97.01 10.54 65.56
N GLU A 301 -96.81 10.91 66.82
CA GLU A 301 -97.88 11.42 67.70
C GLU A 301 -98.10 12.92 67.50
N THR A 302 -97.01 13.66 67.28
CA THR A 302 -97.03 15.13 67.21
C THR A 302 -96.87 15.68 65.80
N LEU A 303 -96.47 14.85 64.84
CA LEU A 303 -96.15 15.21 63.45
C LEU A 303 -95.09 16.33 63.30
N HIS A 304 -94.18 16.45 64.28
CA HIS A 304 -93.02 17.37 64.25
C HIS A 304 -91.77 16.71 63.67
N PHE A 305 -90.88 17.51 63.07
CA PHE A 305 -89.65 17.04 62.43
C PHE A 305 -88.50 16.78 63.43
N THR A 306 -87.98 15.54 63.48
CA THR A 306 -86.95 15.11 64.44
C THR A 306 -85.54 15.05 63.87
N SER A 307 -85.39 14.72 62.58
CA SER A 307 -84.10 14.74 61.86
C SER A 307 -84.36 15.05 60.39
N PHE A 308 -83.50 15.85 59.77
CA PHE A 308 -83.69 16.24 58.38
C PHE A 308 -82.40 16.72 57.75
N ASN A 309 -82.30 16.57 56.42
CA ASN A 309 -81.23 17.16 55.64
C ASN A 309 -81.61 18.55 55.10
N LYS A 310 -80.61 19.28 54.61
CA LYS A 310 -80.71 20.65 54.12
C LYS A 310 -81.81 20.85 53.05
N ALA A 311 -82.03 19.83 52.21
CA ALA A 311 -82.99 19.87 51.11
C ALA A 311 -84.48 19.87 51.55
N THR A 312 -84.77 19.60 52.83
CA THR A 312 -86.15 19.61 53.35
C THR A 312 -86.72 21.01 53.60
N HIS A 313 -85.89 21.95 54.06
CA HIS A 313 -86.35 23.24 54.58
C HIS A 313 -85.94 24.43 53.72
N GLU A 314 -84.77 24.38 53.05
CA GLU A 314 -84.29 25.48 52.19
C GLU A 314 -85.26 25.83 51.05
N PRO A 315 -85.86 24.85 50.33
CA PRO A 315 -86.80 25.17 49.24
C PRO A 315 -88.09 25.84 49.71
N LEU A 316 -88.47 25.62 50.98
CA LEU A 316 -89.66 26.20 51.59
C LEU A 316 -89.40 27.59 52.21
N GLY A 317 -88.13 28.03 52.25
CA GLY A 317 -87.73 29.36 52.73
C GLY A 317 -87.58 29.47 54.24
N TYR A 318 -87.54 28.35 54.96
CA TYR A 318 -87.34 28.30 56.42
C TYR A 318 -85.87 28.01 56.76
N THR A 319 -85.36 28.63 57.83
CA THR A 319 -84.06 28.24 58.39
C THR A 319 -84.18 26.90 59.13
N GLU A 320 -83.06 26.21 59.37
CA GLU A 320 -83.07 24.92 60.06
C GLU A 320 -83.70 25.02 61.47
N GLU A 321 -83.44 26.10 62.21
CA GLU A 321 -84.01 26.32 63.55
C GLU A 321 -85.52 26.60 63.50
N GLU A 322 -85.98 27.39 62.52
CA GLU A 322 -87.41 27.65 62.32
C GLU A 322 -88.14 26.37 61.93
N PHE A 323 -87.59 25.59 60.99
CA PHE A 323 -88.21 24.39 60.44
C PHE A 323 -88.35 23.27 61.47
N ARG A 324 -87.43 23.17 62.42
CA ARG A 324 -87.47 22.20 63.52
C ARG A 324 -88.69 22.38 64.44
N SER A 325 -89.26 23.59 64.49
CA SER A 325 -90.45 23.90 65.31
C SER A 325 -91.79 23.74 64.58
N LEU A 326 -91.77 23.37 63.29
CA LEU A 326 -92.97 23.19 62.46
C LEU A 326 -93.45 21.74 62.46
N SER A 327 -94.73 21.58 62.12
CA SER A 327 -95.36 20.27 61.89
C SER A 327 -95.78 20.10 60.42
N ILE A 328 -96.17 18.88 60.05
CA ILE A 328 -96.68 18.59 58.70
C ILE A 328 -97.90 19.47 58.32
N TYR A 329 -98.70 19.93 59.28
CA TYR A 329 -99.88 20.76 59.03
C TYR A 329 -99.52 22.16 58.52
N ASP A 330 -98.37 22.70 58.93
CA ASP A 330 -98.03 24.11 58.74
C ASP A 330 -97.47 24.42 57.34
N ILE A 331 -97.30 23.38 56.51
CA ILE A 331 -96.63 23.46 55.20
C ILE A 331 -97.51 22.95 54.03
N GLN A 332 -98.81 22.74 54.26
CA GLN A 332 -99.76 22.30 53.23
C GLN A 332 -100.34 23.50 52.47
N ALA A 333 -100.43 23.42 51.13
CA ALA A 333 -101.07 24.49 50.34
C ALA A 333 -102.58 24.29 50.13
N ASN A 334 -103.02 23.05 49.89
CA ASN A 334 -104.36 22.76 49.35
C ASN A 334 -105.10 21.63 50.08
N LEU A 335 -104.67 21.26 51.30
CA LEU A 335 -105.28 20.17 52.10
C LEU A 335 -105.71 20.66 53.48
N SER A 336 -106.87 20.21 53.97
CA SER A 336 -107.35 20.48 55.33
C SER A 336 -106.65 19.59 56.37
N ARG A 337 -106.77 19.92 57.67
CA ARG A 337 -106.18 19.10 58.76
C ARG A 337 -106.79 17.69 58.80
N GLU A 338 -108.10 17.58 58.59
CA GLU A 338 -108.79 16.28 58.50
C GLU A 338 -108.29 15.44 57.33
N GLU A 339 -108.03 16.06 56.18
CA GLU A 339 -107.47 15.38 55.01
C GLU A 339 -106.01 14.95 55.21
N VAL A 340 -105.23 15.68 56.01
CA VAL A 340 -103.86 15.28 56.40
C VAL A 340 -103.88 14.08 57.35
N ASP A 341 -104.77 14.08 58.34
CA ASP A 341 -104.92 12.98 59.31
C ASP A 341 -105.39 11.68 58.64
N GLU A 342 -106.36 11.77 57.72
CA GLU A 342 -106.80 10.64 56.90
C GLU A 342 -105.65 10.08 56.06
N ARG A 343 -104.78 10.95 55.54
CA ARG A 343 -103.63 10.55 54.71
C ARG A 343 -102.51 9.90 55.53
N VAL A 344 -102.25 10.39 56.75
CA VAL A 344 -101.32 9.75 57.70
C VAL A 344 -101.85 8.38 58.15
N ALA A 345 -103.15 8.29 58.46
CA ALA A 345 -103.77 7.01 58.77
C ALA A 345 -103.65 6.02 57.60
N LEU A 346 -103.82 6.49 56.35
CA LEU A 346 -103.59 5.69 55.15
C LEU A 346 -102.12 5.24 55.00
N ILE A 347 -101.14 6.10 55.29
CA ILE A 347 -99.70 5.75 55.24
C ILE A 347 -99.37 4.63 56.22
N ILE A 348 -99.90 4.71 57.45
CA ILE A 348 -99.68 3.69 58.48
C ILE A 348 -100.37 2.38 58.09
N ALA A 349 -101.65 2.45 57.69
CA ALA A 349 -102.43 1.28 57.31
C ALA A 349 -101.84 0.54 56.10
N ASN A 350 -101.26 1.28 55.14
CA ASN A 350 -100.71 0.72 53.90
C ASN A 350 -99.18 0.48 53.96
N GLY A 351 -98.51 0.81 55.07
CA GLY A 351 -97.06 0.67 55.22
C GLY A 351 -96.22 1.66 54.40
N GLY A 352 -96.85 2.68 53.82
CA GLY A 352 -96.24 3.74 53.02
C GLY A 352 -97.22 4.36 52.02
N LEU A 353 -96.99 5.62 51.62
CA LEU A 353 -97.74 6.27 50.53
C LEU A 353 -96.84 7.23 49.75
N GLU A 354 -97.02 7.25 48.43
CA GLU A 354 -96.32 8.16 47.52
C GLU A 354 -97.32 9.02 46.74
N PHE A 355 -97.09 10.32 46.68
CA PHE A 355 -97.97 11.25 45.98
C PHE A 355 -97.28 12.57 45.65
N GLU A 356 -97.76 13.25 44.61
CA GLU A 356 -97.42 14.65 44.35
C GLU A 356 -98.33 15.56 45.17
N ASN A 357 -97.75 16.61 45.73
CA ASN A 357 -98.49 17.64 46.45
C ASN A 357 -97.83 19.01 46.27
N GLN A 358 -98.65 20.05 46.29
CA GLN A 358 -98.15 21.42 46.33
C GLN A 358 -98.02 21.88 47.78
N ARG A 359 -96.89 22.53 48.06
CA ARG A 359 -96.61 23.10 49.37
C ARG A 359 -96.39 24.58 49.25
N GLU A 360 -96.87 25.28 50.26
CA GLU A 360 -96.75 26.73 50.36
C GLU A 360 -95.46 27.06 51.11
N THR A 361 -94.67 27.95 50.53
CA THR A 361 -93.44 28.45 51.14
C THR A 361 -93.75 29.53 52.20
N LYS A 362 -92.76 29.90 53.01
CA LYS A 362 -92.85 31.00 54.00
C LYS A 362 -93.39 32.33 53.42
N ASN A 363 -93.20 32.55 52.11
CA ASN A 363 -93.57 33.77 51.40
C ASN A 363 -94.86 33.64 50.57
N GLY A 364 -95.61 32.54 50.69
CA GLY A 364 -96.85 32.30 49.94
C GLY A 364 -96.68 31.82 48.50
N GLU A 365 -95.45 31.49 48.08
CA GLU A 365 -95.18 30.88 46.76
C GLU A 365 -95.52 29.38 46.79
N LEU A 366 -96.15 28.86 45.74
CA LEU A 366 -96.46 27.44 45.59
C LEU A 366 -95.30 26.69 44.94
N ARG A 367 -94.92 25.57 45.53
CA ARG A 367 -93.92 24.64 44.97
C ARG A 367 -94.45 23.23 44.88
N ASP A 368 -94.11 22.57 43.77
CA ASP A 368 -94.51 21.19 43.50
C ASP A 368 -93.52 20.22 44.15
N PHE A 369 -94.01 19.33 45.01
CA PHE A 369 -93.20 18.29 45.63
C PHE A 369 -93.75 16.90 45.34
N TRP A 370 -92.86 15.97 45.03
CA TRP A 370 -93.17 14.54 45.11
C TRP A 370 -92.76 14.02 46.49
N ILE A 371 -93.66 13.33 47.18
CA ILE A 371 -93.50 12.94 48.59
C ILE A 371 -93.76 11.44 48.75
N SER A 372 -92.82 10.74 49.38
CA SER A 372 -92.95 9.34 49.81
C SER A 372 -92.77 9.28 51.33
N MET A 373 -93.79 8.82 52.05
CA MET A 373 -93.75 8.70 53.52
C MET A 373 -93.93 7.25 53.93
N ARG A 374 -93.14 6.77 54.90
CA ARG A 374 -93.19 5.40 55.43
C ARG A 374 -92.98 5.35 56.96
N PRO A 375 -93.56 4.38 57.66
CA PRO A 375 -93.27 4.17 59.08
C PRO A 375 -91.86 3.58 59.29
N LEU A 376 -91.15 4.07 60.30
CA LEU A 376 -89.82 3.64 60.74
C LEU A 376 -89.85 3.32 62.23
N ILE A 377 -89.53 2.07 62.59
CA ILE A 377 -89.51 1.61 63.98
C ILE A 377 -88.06 1.50 64.45
N LEU A 378 -87.69 2.29 65.46
CA LEU A 378 -86.36 2.26 66.08
C LEU A 378 -86.48 1.86 67.55
N ARG A 379 -85.35 1.49 68.19
CA ARG A 379 -85.33 1.10 69.61
C ARG A 379 -85.84 2.19 70.56
N SER A 380 -85.94 3.44 70.11
CA SER A 380 -86.33 4.63 70.88
C SER A 380 -87.75 5.16 70.60
N GLY A 381 -88.50 4.58 69.66
CA GLY A 381 -89.86 5.04 69.31
C GLY A 381 -90.27 4.75 67.86
N THR A 382 -91.52 5.05 67.53
CA THR A 382 -92.07 4.94 66.17
C THR A 382 -92.09 6.30 65.50
N PHE A 383 -91.48 6.38 64.31
CA PHE A 383 -91.34 7.61 63.53
C PHE A 383 -91.94 7.40 62.13
N LEU A 384 -92.19 8.50 61.42
CA LEU A 384 -92.36 8.49 59.96
C LEU A 384 -91.08 8.98 59.31
N THR A 385 -90.57 8.25 58.33
CA THR A 385 -89.52 8.72 57.43
C THR A 385 -90.14 9.20 56.13
N GLY A 386 -89.67 10.34 55.65
CA GLY A 386 -90.16 11.02 54.47
C GLY A 386 -89.04 11.33 53.49
N ILE A 387 -89.30 11.08 52.21
CA ILE A 387 -88.47 11.56 51.11
C ILE A 387 -89.31 12.55 50.30
N TRP A 388 -88.84 13.78 50.18
CA TRP A 388 -89.50 14.88 49.49
C TRP A 388 -88.61 15.37 48.36
N VAL A 389 -89.17 15.60 47.18
CA VAL A 389 -88.42 16.06 46.02
C VAL A 389 -89.10 17.31 45.48
N ASP A 390 -88.44 18.47 45.54
CA ASP A 390 -88.90 19.68 44.85
C ASP A 390 -88.78 19.44 43.34
N ILE A 391 -89.91 19.24 42.68
CA ILE A 391 -89.99 18.99 41.25
C ILE A 391 -90.29 20.27 40.46
N THR A 392 -90.30 21.44 41.10
CA THR A 392 -90.65 22.73 40.48
C THR A 392 -89.64 23.10 39.39
N LYS A 393 -88.34 23.11 39.74
CA LYS A 393 -87.26 23.32 38.76
C LYS A 393 -87.14 22.17 37.78
N ARG A 394 -87.46 20.93 38.16
CA ARG A 394 -87.44 19.77 37.24
C ARG A 394 -88.51 19.91 36.15
N LYS A 395 -89.74 20.31 36.49
CA LYS A 395 -90.81 20.54 35.49
C LYS A 395 -90.52 21.75 34.58
N GLN A 396 -89.79 22.75 35.07
CA GLN A 396 -89.35 23.90 34.26
C GLN A 396 -88.12 23.56 33.41
N ALA A 397 -87.12 22.91 33.99
CA ALA A 397 -85.89 22.47 33.32
C ALA A 397 -86.12 21.31 32.36
N GLU A 398 -87.08 20.41 32.55
CA GLU A 398 -87.44 19.38 31.55
C GLU A 398 -87.95 20.02 30.25
N ARG A 399 -88.61 21.19 30.34
CA ARG A 399 -89.08 21.97 29.18
C ARG A 399 -87.93 22.73 28.51
N GLU A 400 -86.97 23.24 29.28
CA GLU A 400 -85.79 23.97 28.79
C GLU A 400 -84.66 23.04 28.27
N LEU A 401 -84.36 21.93 28.97
CA LEU A 401 -83.38 20.91 28.58
C LEU A 401 -83.78 20.20 27.29
N ALA A 402 -85.08 19.98 27.05
CA ALA A 402 -85.52 19.37 25.79
C ALA A 402 -85.12 20.22 24.58
N GLN A 403 -85.15 21.55 24.72
CA GLN A 403 -84.72 22.47 23.66
C GLN A 403 -83.18 22.57 23.57
N TYR A 404 -82.48 22.74 24.68
CA TYR A 404 -81.01 22.81 24.70
C TYR A 404 -80.32 21.51 24.26
N ARG A 405 -80.92 20.35 24.58
CA ARG A 405 -80.36 19.04 24.23
C ARG A 405 -80.37 18.80 22.72
N THR A 406 -81.43 19.19 22.03
CA THR A 406 -81.50 19.05 20.56
C THR A 406 -80.50 19.95 19.83
N GLU A 407 -80.24 21.17 20.33
CA GLU A 407 -79.20 22.06 19.75
C GLU A 407 -77.78 21.60 20.05
N LEU A 408 -77.50 21.12 21.27
CA LEU A 408 -76.17 20.61 21.66
C LEU A 408 -75.83 19.28 20.97
N GLU A 409 -76.79 18.36 20.83
CA GLU A 409 -76.57 17.08 20.12
C GLU A 409 -76.18 17.34 18.65
N ALA A 410 -76.88 18.26 17.96
CA ALA A 410 -76.56 18.63 16.58
C ALA A 410 -75.18 19.30 16.44
N LEU A 411 -74.80 20.18 17.38
CA LEU A 411 -73.50 20.85 17.34
C LEU A 411 -72.34 19.90 17.68
N VAL A 412 -72.52 19.02 18.68
CA VAL A 412 -71.51 18.04 19.08
C VAL A 412 -71.29 17.03 17.95
N GLU A 413 -72.34 16.56 17.29
CA GLU A 413 -72.23 15.59 16.18
C GLU A 413 -71.44 16.17 15.00
N VAL A 414 -71.72 17.42 14.60
CA VAL A 414 -70.96 18.10 13.53
C VAL A 414 -69.49 18.33 13.94
N ARG A 415 -69.23 18.70 15.18
CA ARG A 415 -67.87 19.04 15.65
C ARG A 415 -67.02 17.80 15.92
N THR A 416 -67.61 16.71 16.42
CA THR A 416 -66.94 15.40 16.57
C THR A 416 -66.67 14.75 15.22
N ALA A 417 -67.59 14.84 14.26
CA ALA A 417 -67.34 14.35 12.90
C ALA A 417 -66.17 15.10 12.22
N ASN A 418 -66.11 16.43 12.35
CA ASN A 418 -65.02 17.23 11.78
C ASN A 418 -63.67 16.95 12.46
N LEU A 419 -63.63 16.83 13.79
CA LEU A 419 -62.40 16.50 14.53
C LEU A 419 -61.92 15.07 14.24
N ALA A 420 -62.83 14.10 14.16
CA ALA A 420 -62.48 12.73 13.79
C ALA A 420 -61.93 12.64 12.36
N ALA A 421 -62.51 13.38 11.41
CA ALA A 421 -62.04 13.45 10.04
C ALA A 421 -60.66 14.11 9.93
N THR A 422 -60.41 15.20 10.66
CA THR A 422 -59.10 15.88 10.66
C THR A 422 -58.03 15.08 11.40
N SER A 423 -58.33 14.49 12.55
CA SER A 423 -57.40 13.60 13.28
C SER A 423 -57.00 12.40 12.42
N SER A 424 -57.97 11.77 11.75
CA SER A 424 -57.72 10.65 10.84
C SER A 424 -56.86 11.06 9.63
N ALA A 425 -57.05 12.26 9.09
CA ALA A 425 -56.26 12.76 7.97
C ALA A 425 -54.80 13.08 8.39
N LEU A 426 -54.61 13.69 9.55
CA LEU A 426 -53.30 13.99 10.13
C LEU A 426 -52.52 12.71 10.49
N GLU A 427 -53.18 11.72 11.08
CA GLU A 427 -52.55 10.42 11.39
C GLU A 427 -52.08 9.71 10.12
N ARG A 428 -52.91 9.70 9.06
CA ARG A 428 -52.51 9.12 7.75
C ARG A 428 -51.31 9.85 7.17
N GLN A 429 -51.31 11.18 7.20
CA GLN A 429 -50.20 11.98 6.67
C GLN A 429 -48.92 11.78 7.50
N SER A 430 -49.02 11.69 8.82
CA SER A 430 -47.89 11.43 9.71
C SER A 430 -47.29 10.05 9.46
N VAL A 431 -48.12 9.02 9.34
CA VAL A 431 -47.67 7.65 9.03
C VAL A 431 -47.01 7.58 7.65
N GLU A 432 -47.56 8.25 6.63
CA GLU A 432 -46.99 8.27 5.29
C GLU A 432 -45.65 9.04 5.22
N LEU A 433 -45.53 10.17 5.92
CA LEU A 433 -44.27 10.90 6.06
C LEU A 433 -43.20 10.06 6.79
N GLN A 434 -43.59 9.36 7.83
CA GLN A 434 -42.67 8.55 8.61
C GLN A 434 -42.18 7.35 7.79
N ARG A 435 -43.08 6.69 7.06
CA ARG A 435 -42.75 5.59 6.14
C ARG A 435 -41.82 6.03 5.02
N THR A 436 -42.12 7.16 4.36
CA THR A 436 -41.27 7.68 3.26
C THR A 436 -39.90 8.11 3.75
N ASN A 437 -39.79 8.68 4.96
CA ASN A 437 -38.50 9.07 5.53
C ASN A 437 -37.66 7.85 5.97
N GLU A 438 -38.31 6.80 6.48
CA GLU A 438 -37.66 5.52 6.76
C GLU A 438 -37.16 4.84 5.47
N GLU A 439 -37.99 4.78 4.43
CA GLU A 439 -37.61 4.27 3.10
C GLU A 439 -36.43 5.07 2.52
N LEU A 440 -36.45 6.40 2.64
CA LEU A 440 -35.38 7.28 2.17
C LEU A 440 -34.08 7.05 2.95
N MET A 441 -34.14 6.93 4.28
CA MET A 441 -32.97 6.65 5.11
C MET A 441 -32.37 5.29 4.79
N VAL A 442 -33.20 4.26 4.63
CA VAL A 442 -32.73 2.92 4.27
C VAL A 442 -32.06 2.94 2.89
N ALA A 443 -32.67 3.59 1.88
CA ALA A 443 -32.10 3.72 0.55
C ALA A 443 -30.78 4.51 0.55
N LYS A 444 -30.70 5.60 1.33
CA LYS A 444 -29.48 6.41 1.48
C LYS A 444 -28.36 5.61 2.16
N ASN A 445 -28.66 4.92 3.26
CA ASN A 445 -27.67 4.12 3.98
C ASN A 445 -27.15 2.97 3.11
N LEU A 446 -28.04 2.30 2.37
CA LEU A 446 -27.65 1.26 1.40
C LEU A 446 -26.74 1.82 0.29
N ALA A 447 -27.04 3.02 -0.22
CA ALA A 447 -26.21 3.67 -1.24
C ALA A 447 -24.83 4.08 -0.68
N GLU A 448 -24.78 4.62 0.53
CA GLU A 448 -23.53 5.00 1.20
C GLU A 448 -22.67 3.78 1.58
N GLU A 449 -23.28 2.72 2.09
CA GLU A 449 -22.60 1.45 2.37
C GLU A 449 -22.07 0.82 1.08
N ALA A 450 -22.87 0.79 0.01
CA ALA A 450 -22.43 0.29 -1.29
C ALA A 450 -21.25 1.10 -1.84
N ASN A 451 -21.27 2.43 -1.69
CA ASN A 451 -20.19 3.29 -2.18
C ASN A 451 -18.91 3.16 -1.33
N ARG A 452 -19.04 3.01 0.00
CA ARG A 452 -17.92 2.72 0.90
C ARG A 452 -17.32 1.34 0.63
N ALA A 453 -18.16 0.32 0.40
CA ALA A 453 -17.72 -1.02 0.04
C ALA A 453 -16.99 -1.03 -1.30
N LYS A 454 -17.52 -0.33 -2.32
CA LYS A 454 -16.86 -0.15 -3.62
C LYS A 454 -15.49 0.52 -3.48
N SER A 455 -15.40 1.59 -2.68
CA SER A 455 -14.14 2.31 -2.46
C SER A 455 -13.11 1.47 -1.70
N SER A 456 -13.54 0.73 -0.67
CA SER A 456 -12.68 -0.17 0.11
C SER A 456 -12.19 -1.35 -0.73
N PHE A 457 -13.08 -1.93 -1.55
CA PHE A 457 -12.73 -3.00 -2.49
C PHE A 457 -11.64 -2.55 -3.48
N LEU A 458 -11.78 -1.36 -4.07
CA LEU A 458 -10.79 -0.84 -5.01
C LEU A 458 -9.45 -0.52 -4.33
N ALA A 459 -9.48 0.09 -3.14
CA ALA A 459 -8.25 0.35 -2.37
C ALA A 459 -7.49 -0.95 -2.02
N ASN A 460 -8.20 -2.00 -1.62
CA ASN A 460 -7.58 -3.30 -1.32
C ASN A 460 -7.07 -4.00 -2.59
N MET A 461 -7.85 -3.99 -3.68
CA MET A 461 -7.42 -4.52 -4.97
C MET A 461 -6.13 -3.83 -5.47
N SER A 462 -5.92 -2.55 -5.17
CA SER A 462 -4.67 -1.86 -5.53
C SER A 462 -3.45 -2.58 -4.99
N HIS A 463 -3.44 -2.93 -3.70
CA HIS A 463 -2.28 -3.56 -3.06
C HIS A 463 -2.12 -5.02 -3.50
N GLU A 464 -3.24 -5.73 -3.68
CA GLU A 464 -3.23 -7.12 -4.16
C GLU A 464 -2.80 -7.25 -5.62
N ILE A 465 -3.00 -6.23 -6.46
CA ILE A 465 -2.52 -6.25 -7.84
C ILE A 465 -1.11 -5.64 -7.95
N ARG A 466 -0.77 -4.60 -7.17
CA ARG A 466 0.57 -3.98 -7.20
C ARG A 466 1.68 -4.97 -6.82
N THR A 467 1.44 -5.84 -5.84
CA THR A 467 2.43 -6.81 -5.34
C THR A 467 2.88 -7.83 -6.41
N PRO A 468 1.98 -8.57 -7.09
CA PRO A 468 2.39 -9.46 -8.17
C PRO A 468 2.94 -8.70 -9.38
N MET A 469 2.46 -7.49 -9.66
CA MET A 469 2.95 -6.68 -10.78
C MET A 469 4.39 -6.19 -10.57
N ASN A 470 4.72 -5.73 -9.37
CA ASN A 470 6.09 -5.34 -9.01
C ASN A 470 7.03 -6.56 -9.03
N ALA A 471 6.55 -7.74 -8.63
CA ALA A 471 7.30 -8.98 -8.77
C ALA A 471 7.55 -9.33 -10.25
N ILE A 472 6.55 -9.24 -11.12
CA ILE A 472 6.69 -9.47 -12.57
C ILE A 472 7.68 -8.48 -13.19
N ILE A 473 7.60 -7.19 -12.84
CA ILE A 473 8.53 -6.14 -13.32
C ILE A 473 9.95 -6.45 -12.83
N GLY A 474 10.12 -6.78 -11.54
CA GLY A 474 11.41 -7.13 -10.95
C GLY A 474 12.04 -8.37 -11.58
N LEU A 475 11.29 -9.47 -11.71
CA LEU A 475 11.74 -10.70 -12.37
C LEU A 475 12.09 -10.47 -13.85
N THR A 476 11.26 -9.70 -14.57
CA THR A 476 11.53 -9.36 -15.97
C THR A 476 12.83 -8.56 -16.10
N HIS A 477 13.08 -7.63 -15.18
CA HIS A 477 14.31 -6.84 -15.14
C HIS A 477 15.56 -7.71 -14.84
N LEU A 478 15.46 -8.64 -13.88
CA LEU A 478 16.53 -9.58 -13.53
C LEU A 478 16.87 -10.52 -14.70
N ILE A 479 15.85 -11.11 -15.34
CA ILE A 479 16.03 -11.99 -16.51
C ILE A 479 16.62 -11.20 -17.68
N ARG A 480 16.25 -9.92 -17.83
CA ARG A 480 16.80 -9.04 -18.89
C ARG A 480 18.27 -8.73 -18.65
N ARG A 481 18.69 -8.53 -17.39
CA ARG A 481 20.08 -8.28 -17.00
C ARG A 481 20.98 -9.47 -17.33
N ASP A 482 20.49 -10.69 -17.10
CA ASP A 482 21.29 -11.92 -17.24
C ASP A 482 21.22 -12.51 -18.66
N THR A 483 20.36 -11.97 -19.53
CA THR A 483 20.17 -12.42 -20.92
C THR A 483 21.12 -11.74 -21.90
N THR A 484 21.86 -12.52 -22.68
CA THR A 484 22.72 -12.02 -23.78
C THR A 484 22.05 -12.03 -25.16
N ASN A 485 20.85 -12.59 -25.27
CA ASN A 485 20.09 -12.70 -26.52
C ASN A 485 19.17 -11.49 -26.73
N GLU A 486 19.42 -10.72 -27.79
CA GLU A 486 18.65 -9.53 -28.18
C GLU A 486 17.16 -9.80 -28.42
N GLN A 487 16.79 -10.98 -28.93
CA GLN A 487 15.38 -11.35 -29.13
C GLN A 487 14.65 -11.58 -27.80
N GLN A 488 15.35 -12.16 -26.81
CA GLN A 488 14.81 -12.35 -25.46
C GLN A 488 14.72 -11.03 -24.70
N LYS A 489 15.71 -10.13 -24.82
CA LYS A 489 15.61 -8.76 -24.29
C LYS A 489 14.39 -8.04 -24.83
N HIS A 490 14.20 -8.08 -26.15
CA HIS A 490 13.04 -7.45 -26.79
C HIS A 490 11.69 -8.03 -26.33
N GLN A 491 11.62 -9.35 -26.04
CA GLN A 491 10.43 -9.98 -25.45
C GLN A 491 10.21 -9.55 -24.00
N LEU A 492 11.27 -9.44 -23.20
CA LEU A 492 11.21 -8.98 -21.82
C LEU A 492 10.82 -7.51 -21.73
N ASP A 493 11.30 -6.66 -22.64
CA ASP A 493 10.88 -5.26 -22.72
C ASP A 493 9.40 -5.13 -23.06
N LYS A 494 8.85 -6.03 -23.89
CA LYS A 494 7.39 -6.09 -24.13
C LYS A 494 6.61 -6.51 -22.89
N VAL A 495 7.11 -7.49 -22.13
CA VAL A 495 6.48 -7.93 -20.87
C VAL A 495 6.52 -6.81 -19.82
N SER A 496 7.67 -6.16 -19.66
CA SER A 496 7.85 -5.02 -18.75
C SER A 496 6.95 -3.85 -19.15
N GLY A 497 6.89 -3.52 -20.44
CA GLY A 497 6.01 -2.49 -20.98
C GLY A 497 4.51 -2.79 -20.76
N ALA A 498 4.08 -4.04 -20.97
CA ALA A 498 2.72 -4.46 -20.68
C ALA A 498 2.39 -4.40 -19.17
N ALA A 499 3.36 -4.76 -18.33
CA ALA A 499 3.21 -4.73 -16.87
C ALA A 499 3.08 -3.29 -16.34
N MET A 500 3.95 -2.39 -16.79
CA MET A 500 3.90 -0.96 -16.47
C MET A 500 2.60 -0.31 -16.98
N HIS A 501 2.15 -0.69 -18.18
CA HIS A 501 0.88 -0.21 -18.72
C HIS A 501 -0.29 -0.61 -17.81
N LEU A 502 -0.39 -1.89 -17.41
CA LEU A 502 -1.44 -2.36 -16.51
C LEU A 502 -1.43 -1.62 -15.16
N LEU A 503 -0.24 -1.38 -14.59
CA LEU A 503 -0.09 -0.63 -13.34
C LEU A 503 -0.59 0.82 -13.48
N SER A 504 -0.32 1.46 -14.62
CA SER A 504 -0.87 2.78 -14.94
C SER A 504 -2.40 2.76 -15.03
N ILE A 505 -2.99 1.75 -15.68
CA ILE A 505 -4.46 1.60 -15.76
C ILE A 505 -5.08 1.49 -14.35
N ILE A 506 -4.45 0.71 -13.48
CA ILE A 506 -4.94 0.49 -12.12
C ILE A 506 -4.84 1.78 -11.31
N ASN A 507 -3.70 2.49 -11.39
CA ASN A 507 -3.53 3.77 -10.73
C ASN A 507 -4.56 4.80 -11.23
N ASP A 508 -4.83 4.88 -12.53
CA ASP A 508 -5.87 5.75 -13.09
C ASP A 508 -7.27 5.44 -12.52
N ILE A 509 -7.63 4.16 -12.41
CA ILE A 509 -8.93 3.73 -11.84
C ILE A 509 -9.03 4.11 -10.37
N LEU A 510 -7.94 4.00 -9.62
CA LEU A 510 -7.88 4.33 -8.20
C LEU A 510 -7.95 5.83 -7.96
N ASP A 511 -7.19 6.61 -8.71
CA ASP A 511 -7.23 8.07 -8.66
C ASP A 511 -8.64 8.56 -8.98
N PHE A 512 -9.26 8.02 -10.04
CA PHE A 512 -10.66 8.32 -10.37
C PHE A 512 -11.62 7.99 -9.22
N SER A 513 -11.43 6.85 -8.55
CA SER A 513 -12.30 6.41 -7.45
C SER A 513 -12.08 7.24 -6.17
N LYS A 514 -10.85 7.65 -5.87
CA LYS A 514 -10.52 8.54 -4.74
C LYS A 514 -11.15 9.93 -4.94
N ILE A 515 -11.10 10.45 -6.16
CA ILE A 515 -11.73 11.71 -6.55
C ILE A 515 -13.26 11.62 -6.43
N GLU A 516 -13.89 10.56 -6.97
CA GLU A 516 -15.35 10.37 -6.92
C GLU A 516 -15.88 10.24 -5.48
N ALA A 517 -15.07 9.64 -4.60
CA ALA A 517 -15.38 9.53 -3.17
C ALA A 517 -15.09 10.80 -2.36
N GLY A 518 -14.58 11.87 -2.98
CA GLY A 518 -14.21 13.12 -2.29
C GLY A 518 -13.04 12.98 -1.31
N LYS A 519 -12.21 11.93 -1.47
CA LYS A 519 -11.11 11.63 -0.55
C LYS A 519 -9.77 12.22 -0.99
N MET A 520 -9.69 12.78 -2.20
CA MET A 520 -8.48 13.39 -2.72
C MET A 520 -8.31 14.80 -2.15
N THR A 521 -7.15 15.07 -1.53
CA THR A 521 -6.78 16.37 -0.96
C THR A 521 -5.63 16.98 -1.77
N LEU A 522 -5.60 18.32 -1.86
CA LEU A 522 -4.48 19.06 -2.47
C LEU A 522 -3.40 19.32 -1.42
N ASP A 523 -2.14 19.23 -1.82
CA ASP A 523 -0.96 19.54 -0.98
C ASP A 523 -0.22 20.76 -1.55
N PRO A 524 -0.66 21.99 -1.22
CA PRO A 524 -0.04 23.20 -1.73
C PRO A 524 1.35 23.42 -1.12
N THR A 525 2.39 23.31 -1.95
CA THR A 525 3.79 23.52 -1.56
C THR A 525 4.49 24.52 -2.49
N ASP A 526 5.64 25.05 -2.05
CA ASP A 526 6.47 25.89 -2.91
C ASP A 526 7.21 24.98 -3.92
N PHE A 527 7.07 25.23 -5.21
CA PHE A 527 7.70 24.44 -6.27
C PHE A 527 8.28 25.31 -7.40
N GLU A 528 9.35 24.81 -8.01
CA GLU A 528 9.96 25.42 -9.19
C GLU A 528 9.32 24.87 -10.47
N LEU A 529 8.76 25.75 -11.29
CA LEU A 529 8.01 25.35 -12.49
C LEU A 529 8.93 24.67 -13.53
N GLU A 530 10.17 25.15 -13.67
CA GLU A 530 11.14 24.58 -14.61
C GLU A 530 11.45 23.10 -14.27
N HIS A 531 11.55 22.74 -12.99
CA HIS A 531 11.76 21.36 -12.55
C HIS A 531 10.60 20.42 -12.91
N ILE A 532 9.35 20.87 -12.74
CA ILE A 532 8.18 20.05 -13.10
C ILE A 532 8.19 19.75 -14.60
N ILE A 533 8.46 20.76 -15.42
CA ILE A 533 8.49 20.62 -16.88
C ILE A 533 9.63 19.70 -17.33
N SER A 534 10.82 19.88 -16.75
CA SER A 534 11.98 19.01 -17.01
C SER A 534 11.67 17.56 -16.67
N ASN A 535 11.01 17.29 -15.54
CA ASN A 535 10.60 15.94 -15.16
C ASN A 535 9.58 15.32 -16.14
N VAL A 536 8.60 16.10 -16.62
CA VAL A 536 7.62 15.63 -17.61
C VAL A 536 8.32 15.21 -18.91
N PHE A 537 9.29 16.00 -19.38
CA PHE A 537 10.02 15.68 -20.60
C PHE A 537 11.08 14.61 -20.43
N ALA A 538 11.72 14.49 -19.26
CA ALA A 538 12.61 13.37 -18.95
C ALA A 538 11.86 12.01 -19.06
N LEU A 539 10.59 11.96 -18.64
CA LEU A 539 9.76 10.76 -18.70
C LEU A 539 9.20 10.44 -20.09
N THR A 540 9.17 11.41 -21.00
CA THR A 540 8.53 11.29 -22.32
C THR A 540 9.49 11.43 -23.50
N GLY A 541 10.73 11.87 -23.25
CA GLY A 541 11.75 12.22 -24.24
C GLY A 541 12.13 11.06 -25.15
N GLU A 542 12.45 9.88 -24.59
CA GLU A 542 12.84 8.70 -25.38
C GLU A 542 11.74 8.30 -26.40
N ARG A 543 10.46 8.41 -26.00
CA ARG A 543 9.33 8.07 -26.88
C ARG A 543 9.12 9.10 -27.99
N ALA A 544 9.38 10.37 -27.71
CA ALA A 544 9.35 11.43 -28.72
C ALA A 544 10.51 11.26 -29.71
N GLU A 545 11.71 10.97 -29.20
CA GLU A 545 12.94 10.75 -29.99
C GLU A 545 12.81 9.52 -30.92
N LEU A 546 12.29 8.40 -30.43
CA LEU A 546 12.02 7.20 -31.25
C LEU A 546 11.04 7.47 -32.41
N LYS A 547 10.16 8.47 -32.27
CA LYS A 547 9.24 8.91 -33.32
C LYS A 547 9.81 10.05 -34.19
N GLY A 548 10.98 10.59 -33.84
CA GLY A 548 11.54 11.78 -34.46
C GLY A 548 10.65 13.02 -34.29
N LEU A 549 10.00 13.16 -33.12
CA LEU A 549 9.18 14.33 -32.79
C LEU A 549 10.02 15.38 -32.06
N GLU A 550 9.91 16.64 -32.49
CA GLU A 550 10.56 17.74 -31.80
C GLU A 550 9.76 18.17 -30.57
N VAL A 551 10.45 18.38 -29.45
CA VAL A 551 9.82 18.71 -28.17
C VAL A 551 10.28 20.08 -27.69
N ILE A 552 9.33 20.99 -27.46
CA ILE A 552 9.60 22.41 -27.21
C ILE A 552 8.91 22.85 -25.91
N ALA A 553 9.64 23.59 -25.05
CA ALA A 553 9.10 24.19 -23.82
C ALA A 553 9.23 25.72 -23.87
N ARG A 554 8.11 26.46 -23.73
CA ARG A 554 8.08 27.93 -23.78
C ARG A 554 7.36 28.50 -22.57
N ILE A 555 8.09 29.04 -21.61
CA ILE A 555 7.51 29.65 -20.40
C ILE A 555 7.72 31.16 -20.45
N ASN A 556 6.62 31.91 -20.58
CA ASN A 556 6.61 33.35 -20.73
C ASN A 556 5.96 34.02 -19.52
N ASP A 557 6.67 34.95 -18.89
CA ASP A 557 6.15 35.83 -17.81
C ASP A 557 5.61 35.13 -16.56
N VAL A 558 5.81 33.81 -16.43
CA VAL A 558 5.43 33.03 -15.25
C VAL A 558 6.53 33.12 -14.18
N PRO A 559 6.20 33.40 -12.91
CA PRO A 559 7.18 33.35 -11.83
C PRO A 559 7.86 31.97 -11.75
N PRO A 560 9.19 31.90 -11.54
CA PRO A 560 9.91 30.63 -11.50
C PRO A 560 9.49 29.75 -10.30
N MET A 561 9.13 30.39 -9.18
CA MET A 561 8.63 29.76 -7.97
C MET A 561 7.13 30.04 -7.82
N LEU A 562 6.34 28.97 -7.69
CA LEU A 562 4.88 29.02 -7.49
C LEU A 562 4.51 28.27 -6.21
N HIS A 563 3.42 28.68 -5.58
CA HIS A 563 2.85 28.00 -4.41
C HIS A 563 1.55 27.29 -4.80
N GLY A 564 1.53 25.97 -4.68
CA GLY A 564 0.38 25.12 -5.04
C GLY A 564 0.77 23.65 -5.15
N ASP A 565 -0.12 22.81 -5.66
CA ASP A 565 0.16 21.38 -5.78
C ASP A 565 0.90 21.07 -7.10
N GLY A 566 2.23 21.13 -7.04
CA GLY A 566 3.11 20.87 -8.18
C GLY A 566 3.02 19.44 -8.71
N ALA A 567 2.70 18.46 -7.85
CA ALA A 567 2.56 17.07 -8.26
C ALA A 567 1.32 16.86 -9.15
N ARG A 568 0.17 17.47 -8.79
CA ARG A 568 -1.05 17.42 -9.62
C ARG A 568 -0.90 18.20 -10.91
N LEU A 569 -0.23 19.35 -10.87
CA LEU A 569 0.13 20.07 -12.09
C LEU A 569 0.97 19.17 -13.03
N GLY A 570 2.03 18.56 -12.51
CA GLY A 570 2.87 17.62 -13.26
C GLY A 570 2.08 16.45 -13.84
N GLN A 571 1.14 15.88 -13.07
CA GLN A 571 0.26 14.80 -13.52
C GLN A 571 -0.63 15.21 -14.71
N ILE A 572 -1.20 16.42 -14.67
CA ILE A 572 -2.01 16.93 -15.80
C ILE A 572 -1.14 17.16 -17.04
N LEU A 573 0.02 17.81 -16.88
CA LEU A 573 0.94 18.10 -17.98
C LEU A 573 1.50 16.81 -18.61
N LEU A 574 1.89 15.83 -17.79
CA LEU A 574 2.35 14.52 -18.27
C LEU A 574 1.28 13.81 -19.12
N ASN A 575 0.02 13.86 -18.70
CA ASN A 575 -1.09 13.29 -19.46
C ASN A 575 -1.30 13.98 -20.80
N PHE A 576 -1.20 15.32 -20.85
CA PHE A 576 -1.31 16.06 -22.11
C PHE A 576 -0.14 15.78 -23.04
N VAL A 577 1.10 15.83 -22.55
CA VAL A 577 2.31 15.58 -23.34
C VAL A 577 2.34 14.13 -23.85
N THR A 578 1.99 13.16 -23.01
CA THR A 578 1.93 11.75 -23.43
C THR A 578 0.88 11.53 -24.52
N ASN A 579 -0.28 12.18 -24.42
CA ASN A 579 -1.30 12.13 -25.48
C ASN A 579 -0.82 12.82 -26.77
N ALA A 580 -0.20 14.00 -26.66
CA ALA A 580 0.35 14.72 -27.80
C ALA A 580 1.40 13.87 -28.56
N ILE A 581 2.33 13.24 -27.85
CA ILE A 581 3.33 12.33 -28.43
C ILE A 581 2.65 11.09 -29.03
N LYS A 582 1.62 10.55 -28.36
CA LYS A 582 0.89 9.36 -28.83
C LYS A 582 0.23 9.60 -30.18
N PHE A 583 -0.45 10.73 -30.36
CA PHE A 583 -1.29 11.04 -31.53
C PHE A 583 -0.57 11.84 -32.63
N THR A 584 0.69 12.20 -32.42
CA THR A 584 1.56 12.81 -33.44
C THR A 584 2.49 11.74 -34.02
N GLN A 585 2.56 11.66 -35.35
CA GLN A 585 3.47 10.76 -36.07
C GLN A 585 4.74 11.47 -36.52
N HIS A 586 4.61 12.68 -37.05
CA HIS A 586 5.71 13.55 -37.45
C HIS A 586 5.37 15.00 -37.07
N GLY A 587 6.39 15.82 -36.78
CA GLY A 587 6.22 17.22 -36.40
C GLY A 587 6.66 17.48 -34.96
N SER A 588 5.93 18.32 -34.23
CA SER A 588 6.36 18.82 -32.93
C SER A 588 5.28 18.81 -31.86
N VAL A 589 5.73 18.77 -30.61
CA VAL A 589 4.93 18.91 -29.40
C VAL A 589 5.49 20.09 -28.61
N MET A 590 4.64 21.10 -28.37
CA MET A 590 5.02 22.32 -27.67
C MET A 590 4.25 22.43 -26.35
N LEU A 591 4.95 22.58 -25.24
CA LEU A 591 4.39 22.94 -23.94
C LEU A 591 4.68 24.42 -23.66
N SER A 592 3.63 25.21 -23.45
CA SER A 592 3.75 26.63 -23.13
C SER A 592 3.06 27.01 -21.83
N GLY A 593 3.61 27.98 -21.12
CA GLY A 593 3.04 28.56 -19.91
C GLY A 593 2.98 30.07 -20.02
N SER A 594 1.84 30.68 -19.72
CA SER A 594 1.63 32.12 -19.77
C SER A 594 0.74 32.61 -18.62
N VAL A 595 0.98 33.82 -18.14
CA VAL A 595 0.12 34.45 -17.12
C VAL A 595 -1.11 35.06 -17.77
N VAL A 596 -2.30 34.66 -17.30
CA VAL A 596 -3.59 35.20 -17.77
C VAL A 596 -4.06 36.35 -16.89
N GLU A 597 -3.86 36.21 -15.58
CA GLU A 597 -4.30 37.18 -14.58
C GLU A 597 -3.30 37.21 -13.43
N LYS A 598 -3.03 38.40 -12.88
CA LYS A 598 -2.10 38.58 -11.76
C LYS A 598 -2.72 39.49 -10.71
N SER A 599 -2.76 39.00 -9.48
CA SER A 599 -3.18 39.70 -8.26
C SER A 599 -1.98 39.87 -7.31
N GLU A 600 -2.16 40.51 -6.15
CA GLU A 600 -1.06 40.75 -5.19
C GLU A 600 -0.44 39.44 -4.66
N ASP A 601 -1.26 38.43 -4.34
CA ASP A 601 -0.80 37.16 -3.74
C ASP A 601 -1.00 35.92 -4.63
N GLN A 602 -1.64 36.06 -5.80
CA GLN A 602 -1.96 34.96 -6.70
C GLN A 602 -1.73 35.30 -8.18
N VAL A 603 -1.33 34.29 -8.94
CA VAL A 603 -1.17 34.35 -10.39
C VAL A 603 -1.99 33.22 -11.04
N ARG A 604 -2.83 33.54 -12.02
CA ARG A 604 -3.51 32.55 -12.85
C ARG A 604 -2.64 32.25 -14.05
N VAL A 605 -2.19 31.01 -14.16
CA VAL A 605 -1.30 30.55 -15.22
C VAL A 605 -2.08 29.63 -16.16
N ARG A 606 -1.94 29.87 -17.46
CA ARG A 606 -2.44 29.01 -18.53
C ARG A 606 -1.29 28.20 -19.10
N PHE A 607 -1.39 26.89 -18.93
CA PHE A 607 -0.53 25.91 -19.56
C PHE A 607 -1.21 25.35 -20.80
N GLU A 608 -0.48 25.26 -21.91
CA GLU A 608 -0.98 24.71 -23.16
C GLU A 608 -0.01 23.65 -23.69
N VAL A 609 -0.54 22.53 -24.15
CA VAL A 609 0.21 21.49 -24.87
C VAL A 609 -0.37 21.40 -26.27
N ARG A 610 0.40 21.87 -27.24
CA ARG A 610 0.05 21.87 -28.66
C ARG A 610 0.79 20.73 -29.38
N ASP A 611 0.04 19.97 -30.18
CA ASP A 611 0.56 18.91 -31.03
C ASP A 611 0.22 19.18 -32.50
N THR A 612 1.03 18.69 -33.42
CA THR A 612 0.79 18.75 -34.88
C THR A 612 0.16 17.45 -35.42
N GLY A 613 -0.52 16.68 -34.58
CA GLY A 613 -1.06 15.36 -34.90
C GLY A 613 -2.39 15.38 -35.66
N ILE A 614 -3.13 14.27 -35.56
CA ILE A 614 -4.36 14.03 -36.34
C ILE A 614 -5.51 15.01 -36.05
N GLY A 615 -5.47 15.74 -34.92
CA GLY A 615 -6.56 16.60 -34.48
C GLY A 615 -7.86 15.85 -34.13
N LEU A 616 -8.89 16.60 -33.75
CA LEU A 616 -10.18 16.11 -33.26
C LEU A 616 -11.33 16.85 -33.94
N ASN A 617 -12.42 16.15 -34.24
CA ASN A 617 -13.66 16.78 -34.72
C ASN A 617 -14.51 17.35 -33.55
N ALA A 618 -15.49 18.20 -33.86
CA ALA A 618 -16.33 18.86 -32.84
C ALA A 618 -17.12 17.89 -31.94
N GLN A 619 -17.54 16.73 -32.48
CA GLN A 619 -18.25 15.72 -31.68
C GLN A 619 -17.31 14.99 -30.70
N GLN A 620 -16.07 14.76 -31.09
CA GLN A 620 -15.02 14.16 -30.25
C GLN A 620 -14.58 15.12 -29.15
N GLN A 621 -14.41 16.41 -29.46
CA GLN A 621 -14.04 17.45 -28.48
C GLN A 621 -15.08 17.56 -27.35
N ALA A 622 -16.38 17.54 -27.67
CA ALA A 622 -17.46 17.64 -26.67
C ALA A 622 -17.49 16.46 -25.68
N LYS A 623 -16.90 15.31 -26.05
CA LYS A 623 -16.96 14.03 -25.32
C LYS A 623 -15.65 13.66 -24.63
N LEU A 624 -14.57 14.39 -24.94
CA LEU A 624 -13.20 14.00 -24.61
C LEU A 624 -12.89 13.93 -23.10
N PHE A 625 -13.56 14.76 -22.30
CA PHE A 625 -13.39 14.82 -20.85
C PHE A 625 -14.43 13.99 -20.07
N ALA A 626 -15.28 13.22 -20.77
CA ALA A 626 -16.22 12.31 -20.12
C ALA A 626 -15.53 10.98 -19.77
N ALA A 627 -15.78 10.46 -18.57
CA ALA A 627 -15.20 9.20 -18.13
C ALA A 627 -15.61 8.04 -19.08
N PHE A 628 -14.64 7.18 -19.42
CA PHE A 628 -14.82 5.99 -20.26
C PHE A 628 -15.27 6.24 -21.71
N GLN A 629 -15.24 7.49 -22.19
CA GLN A 629 -15.52 7.79 -23.60
C GLN A 629 -14.22 7.79 -24.42
N GLN A 630 -14.17 6.94 -25.45
CA GLN A 630 -13.07 6.85 -26.40
C GLN A 630 -13.55 7.27 -27.80
N ALA A 631 -12.70 8.01 -28.52
CA ALA A 631 -13.10 8.76 -29.71
C ALA A 631 -13.40 7.92 -30.97
N ASP A 632 -13.01 6.63 -31.05
CA ASP A 632 -13.40 5.69 -32.13
C ASP A 632 -13.05 4.21 -31.82
N VAL A 633 -13.95 3.28 -32.18
CA VAL A 633 -13.82 1.81 -31.99
C VAL A 633 -12.91 1.14 -33.06
N SER A 634 -12.56 1.86 -34.13
CA SER A 634 -11.76 1.34 -35.25
C SER A 634 -10.23 1.53 -35.08
N THR A 635 -9.81 2.56 -34.33
CA THR A 635 -8.40 2.84 -33.98
C THR A 635 -7.85 2.02 -32.80
N THR A 636 -8.71 1.22 -32.16
CA THR A 636 -8.46 0.51 -30.89
C THR A 636 -7.45 -0.64 -30.97
N ARG A 637 -7.05 -1.08 -32.16
CA ARG A 637 -6.03 -2.13 -32.32
C ARG A 637 -4.59 -1.63 -32.33
N THR A 638 -4.38 -0.33 -32.51
CA THR A 638 -3.02 0.20 -32.73
C THR A 638 -2.52 1.08 -31.57
N TYR A 639 -3.40 1.71 -30.79
CA TYR A 639 -3.00 2.67 -29.74
C TYR A 639 -3.92 2.63 -28.49
N GLY A 640 -3.91 1.51 -27.76
CA GLY A 640 -4.71 1.30 -26.55
C GLY A 640 -4.49 2.36 -25.45
N GLY A 641 -5.57 2.83 -24.85
CA GLY A 641 -5.57 3.70 -23.66
C GLY A 641 -6.88 3.50 -22.89
N THR A 642 -6.92 3.89 -21.60
CA THR A 642 -8.06 3.66 -20.70
C THR A 642 -9.26 4.58 -20.96
N GLY A 643 -9.03 5.73 -21.57
CA GLY A 643 -10.03 6.80 -21.68
C GLY A 643 -10.32 7.50 -20.34
N LEU A 644 -9.52 7.26 -19.30
CA LEU A 644 -9.66 7.88 -17.98
C LEU A 644 -8.76 9.09 -17.78
N GLY A 645 -7.56 9.11 -18.38
CA GLY A 645 -6.56 10.16 -18.14
C GLY A 645 -7.07 11.59 -18.29
N LEU A 646 -7.81 11.90 -19.37
CA LEU A 646 -8.35 13.26 -19.57
C LEU A 646 -9.52 13.59 -18.62
N ALA A 647 -10.34 12.60 -18.25
CA ALA A 647 -11.38 12.78 -17.24
C ALA A 647 -10.78 13.07 -15.85
N ILE A 648 -9.66 12.42 -15.52
CA ILE A 648 -8.87 12.70 -14.31
C ILE A 648 -8.29 14.12 -14.38
N CYS A 649 -7.70 14.53 -15.51
CA CYS A 649 -7.19 15.90 -15.69
C CYS A 649 -8.25 16.97 -15.41
N ARG A 650 -9.49 16.76 -15.87
CA ARG A 650 -10.60 17.68 -15.58
C ARG A 650 -10.92 17.75 -14.10
N ARG A 651 -11.02 16.62 -13.43
CA ARG A 651 -11.30 16.59 -11.99
C ARG A 651 -10.16 17.18 -11.15
N LEU A 652 -8.91 16.97 -11.54
CA LEU A 652 -7.76 17.59 -10.90
C LEU A 652 -7.77 19.11 -11.10
N ALA A 653 -8.07 19.57 -12.32
CA ALA A 653 -8.24 21.00 -12.59
C ALA A 653 -9.36 21.61 -11.72
N ASP A 654 -10.52 20.94 -11.65
CA ASP A 654 -11.64 21.37 -10.80
C ASP A 654 -11.22 21.45 -9.30
N LEU A 655 -10.48 20.46 -8.80
CA LEU A 655 -9.95 20.44 -7.43
C LEU A 655 -8.99 21.61 -7.18
N MET A 656 -8.11 21.92 -8.14
CA MET A 656 -7.16 23.03 -8.10
C MET A 656 -7.80 24.41 -8.36
N ASN A 657 -9.14 24.51 -8.34
CA ASN A 657 -9.89 25.73 -8.68
C ASN A 657 -9.54 26.31 -10.07
N GLY A 658 -9.18 25.42 -10.99
CA GLY A 658 -8.81 25.71 -12.36
C GLY A 658 -9.86 25.26 -13.38
N GLN A 659 -9.48 25.35 -14.65
CA GLN A 659 -10.28 24.92 -15.79
C GLN A 659 -9.40 24.21 -16.81
N VAL A 660 -9.99 23.30 -17.58
CA VAL A 660 -9.30 22.58 -18.65
C VAL A 660 -10.14 22.60 -19.92
N GLY A 661 -9.48 22.58 -21.07
CA GLY A 661 -10.16 22.43 -22.35
C GLY A 661 -9.26 21.96 -23.47
N VAL A 662 -9.84 21.92 -24.67
CA VAL A 662 -9.16 21.51 -25.90
C VAL A 662 -9.66 22.35 -27.06
N ASP A 663 -8.73 22.86 -27.86
CA ASP A 663 -8.97 23.51 -29.14
C ASP A 663 -8.30 22.66 -30.22
N SER A 664 -9.07 22.10 -31.15
CA SER A 664 -8.52 21.17 -32.14
C SER A 664 -9.22 21.27 -33.48
N VAL A 665 -8.48 20.99 -34.55
CA VAL A 665 -9.00 20.93 -35.91
C VAL A 665 -8.49 19.66 -36.56
N LEU A 666 -9.40 18.84 -37.09
CA LEU A 666 -9.06 17.57 -37.73
C LEU A 666 -8.00 17.78 -38.83
N GLY A 667 -6.90 17.04 -38.73
CA GLY A 667 -5.75 17.09 -39.63
C GLY A 667 -4.75 18.23 -39.40
N LYS A 668 -4.97 19.10 -38.40
CA LYS A 668 -4.09 20.24 -38.08
C LYS A 668 -3.51 20.19 -36.66
N GLY A 669 -3.77 19.12 -35.91
CA GLY A 669 -3.32 18.97 -34.52
C GLY A 669 -4.32 19.47 -33.47
N SER A 670 -3.93 19.41 -32.20
CA SER A 670 -4.74 19.81 -31.05
C SER A 670 -3.95 20.69 -30.09
N THR A 671 -4.65 21.54 -29.35
CA THR A 671 -4.11 22.31 -28.22
C THR A 671 -4.93 21.99 -26.99
N PHE A 672 -4.33 21.27 -26.05
CA PHE A 672 -4.90 21.01 -24.73
C PHE A 672 -4.44 22.10 -23.78
N TRP A 673 -5.35 22.68 -23.00
CA TRP A 673 -5.02 23.78 -22.11
C TRP A 673 -5.57 23.59 -20.70
N LEU A 674 -4.84 24.11 -19.73
CA LEU A 674 -5.14 24.10 -18.30
C LEU A 674 -4.93 25.52 -17.75
N GLU A 675 -5.92 26.08 -17.09
CA GLU A 675 -5.84 27.37 -16.39
C GLU A 675 -6.00 27.16 -14.89
N VAL A 676 -4.97 27.46 -14.10
CA VAL A 676 -4.97 27.20 -12.65
C VAL A 676 -4.43 28.42 -11.89
N PRO A 677 -5.06 28.83 -10.76
CA PRO A 677 -4.50 29.82 -9.86
C PRO A 677 -3.41 29.23 -8.97
N PHE A 678 -2.28 29.94 -8.84
CA PHE A 678 -1.17 29.63 -7.92
C PHE A 678 -0.89 30.82 -7.01
N GLY A 679 -0.43 30.56 -5.79
CA GLY A 679 0.13 31.60 -4.94
C GLY A 679 1.50 32.06 -5.42
N THR A 680 1.83 33.34 -5.24
CA THR A 680 3.16 33.88 -5.57
C THR A 680 3.86 34.34 -4.31
N LYS A 681 4.96 33.67 -3.91
CA LYS A 681 5.91 34.26 -2.96
C LYS A 681 6.95 35.06 -3.72
N VAL A 682 7.10 36.33 -3.36
CA VAL A 682 8.18 37.18 -3.87
C VAL A 682 9.50 36.67 -3.29
N VAL A 683 10.23 35.86 -4.04
CA VAL A 683 11.65 35.60 -3.73
C VAL A 683 12.47 36.73 -4.34
N ALA A 684 13.03 37.55 -3.45
CA ALA A 684 13.95 38.63 -3.75
C ALA A 684 15.33 38.06 -4.18
N LYS A 685 15.45 37.60 -5.42
CA LYS A 685 16.71 37.69 -6.17
C LYS A 685 16.40 38.07 -7.62
N PRO A 686 16.78 39.27 -8.08
CA PRO A 686 16.76 39.56 -9.50
C PRO A 686 17.73 38.59 -10.18
N ARG A 687 17.27 37.78 -11.14
CA ARG A 687 18.19 37.21 -12.13
C ARG A 687 18.96 38.40 -12.73
N PRO A 688 20.31 38.43 -12.73
CA PRO A 688 21.04 39.55 -13.28
C PRO A 688 20.63 39.76 -14.74
N ALA A 689 20.16 40.97 -15.05
CA ALA A 689 19.50 41.32 -16.31
C ALA A 689 20.41 41.32 -17.56
N SER A 690 21.63 40.79 -17.47
CA SER A 690 22.52 40.57 -18.62
C SER A 690 23.64 39.61 -18.24
N ALA A 691 23.51 38.33 -18.61
CA ALA A 691 24.56 37.32 -18.39
C ALA A 691 25.72 37.50 -19.36
N LEU A 692 25.41 37.98 -20.56
CA LEU A 692 26.34 38.12 -21.67
C LEU A 692 26.75 39.58 -21.86
N PRO A 693 28.01 39.87 -22.20
CA PRO A 693 28.44 41.18 -22.62
C PRO A 693 27.57 41.70 -23.77
N PRO A 694 27.19 42.99 -23.79
CA PRO A 694 26.49 43.58 -24.91
C PRO A 694 27.27 43.32 -26.20
N ARG A 695 26.59 42.80 -27.24
CA ARG A 695 27.11 42.51 -28.60
C ARG A 695 27.73 41.12 -28.82
N THR A 696 27.63 40.16 -27.90
CA THR A 696 28.03 38.77 -28.18
C THR A 696 27.29 38.22 -29.40
N ARG A 697 28.02 37.80 -30.45
CA ARG A 697 27.42 37.26 -31.67
C ARG A 697 27.27 35.74 -31.58
N VAL A 698 26.04 35.25 -31.67
CA VAL A 698 25.70 33.83 -31.53
C VAL A 698 25.04 33.32 -32.80
N LEU A 699 25.33 32.08 -33.21
CA LEU A 699 24.64 31.40 -34.31
C LEU A 699 23.86 30.20 -33.76
N VAL A 700 22.58 30.11 -34.11
CA VAL A 700 21.73 28.94 -33.82
C VAL A 700 21.50 28.15 -35.11
N VAL A 701 21.82 26.87 -35.09
CA VAL A 701 21.71 25.95 -36.23
C VAL A 701 20.75 24.83 -35.83
N ASP A 702 19.54 24.85 -36.39
CA ASP A 702 18.47 23.90 -36.05
C ASP A 702 17.51 23.84 -37.25
N ASP A 703 17.09 22.64 -37.66
CA ASP A 703 16.22 22.44 -38.83
C ASP A 703 14.75 22.78 -38.52
N VAL A 704 14.34 22.70 -37.25
CA VAL A 704 12.98 23.02 -36.81
C VAL A 704 12.85 24.52 -36.54
N GLU A 705 11.95 25.19 -37.27
CA GLU A 705 11.77 26.63 -37.21
C GLU A 705 11.36 27.12 -35.81
N GLU A 706 10.47 26.41 -35.13
CA GLU A 706 9.98 26.77 -33.81
C GLU A 706 11.05 26.62 -32.72
N ALA A 707 11.86 25.56 -32.76
CA ALA A 707 12.97 25.33 -31.82
C ALA A 707 14.08 26.37 -32.02
N ARG A 708 14.44 26.61 -33.29
CA ARG A 708 15.39 27.66 -33.70
C ARG A 708 14.96 29.05 -33.24
N GLY A 709 13.69 29.41 -33.44
CA GLY A 709 13.14 30.71 -33.04
C GLY A 709 13.16 30.89 -31.52
N LEU A 710 12.74 29.88 -30.76
CA LEU A 710 12.75 29.91 -29.30
C LEU A 710 14.16 30.13 -28.73
N LEU A 711 15.15 29.41 -29.24
CA LEU A 711 16.55 29.57 -28.83
C LEU A 711 17.07 30.99 -29.10
N VAL A 712 16.74 31.56 -30.27
CA VAL A 712 17.08 32.95 -30.62
C VAL A 712 16.44 33.94 -29.63
N ASP A 713 15.17 33.76 -29.31
CA ASP A 713 14.45 34.62 -28.36
C ASP A 713 15.08 34.56 -26.97
N MET A 714 15.39 33.34 -26.48
CA MET A 714 16.07 33.14 -25.19
C MET A 714 17.44 33.81 -25.17
N LEU A 715 18.28 33.59 -26.19
CA LEU A 715 19.62 34.18 -26.27
C LEU A 715 19.57 35.71 -26.37
N THR A 716 18.59 36.25 -27.10
CA THR A 716 18.36 37.69 -27.22
C THR A 716 17.94 38.29 -25.87
N SER A 717 17.09 37.59 -25.10
CA SER A 717 16.70 38.00 -23.74
C SER A 717 17.89 38.04 -22.76
N LEU A 718 18.93 37.24 -23.02
CA LEU A 718 20.19 37.23 -22.25
C LEU A 718 21.20 38.31 -22.70
N GLY A 719 20.88 39.10 -23.74
CA GLY A 719 21.70 40.19 -24.27
C GLY A 719 22.57 39.85 -25.49
N ALA A 720 22.40 38.66 -26.08
CA ALA A 720 23.13 38.25 -27.28
C ALA A 720 22.56 38.86 -28.57
N ARG A 721 23.40 39.00 -29.60
CA ARG A 721 22.98 39.16 -31.00
C ARG A 721 22.98 37.78 -31.67
N ALA A 722 21.83 37.11 -31.63
CA ALA A 722 21.66 35.78 -32.21
C ALA A 722 21.21 35.84 -33.69
N ASP A 723 21.96 35.20 -34.57
CA ASP A 723 21.55 34.84 -35.93
C ASP A 723 21.11 33.37 -35.95
N SER A 724 20.32 32.96 -36.94
CA SER A 724 19.93 31.56 -37.09
C SER A 724 19.94 31.07 -38.54
N VAL A 725 20.14 29.76 -38.71
CA VAL A 725 20.18 29.05 -40.00
C VAL A 725 19.52 27.68 -39.87
N ALA A 726 19.01 27.15 -40.98
CA ALA A 726 18.17 25.94 -40.99
C ALA A 726 18.92 24.62 -41.20
N ASN A 727 20.22 24.64 -41.51
CA ASN A 727 20.99 23.42 -41.74
C ASN A 727 22.50 23.67 -41.59
N GLY A 728 23.24 22.57 -41.45
CA GLY A 728 24.69 22.57 -41.29
C GLY A 728 25.48 23.23 -42.42
N ARG A 729 25.00 23.14 -43.67
CA ARG A 729 25.67 23.76 -44.82
C ARG A 729 25.63 25.29 -44.75
N LEU A 730 24.45 25.85 -44.49
CA LEU A 730 24.27 27.29 -44.32
C LEU A 730 25.07 27.80 -43.10
N ALA A 731 25.21 26.99 -42.05
CA ALA A 731 26.06 27.33 -40.91
C ALA A 731 27.52 27.53 -41.31
N ILE A 732 28.09 26.60 -42.08
CA ILE A 732 29.48 26.69 -42.58
C ILE A 732 29.68 27.96 -43.43
N GLU A 733 28.76 28.22 -44.37
CA GLU A 733 28.81 29.41 -45.25
C GLU A 733 28.70 30.72 -44.44
N ARG A 734 27.78 30.77 -43.48
CA ARG A 734 27.52 31.97 -42.65
C ARG A 734 28.68 32.25 -41.70
N VAL A 735 29.30 31.23 -41.10
CA VAL A 735 30.48 31.38 -40.24
C VAL A 735 31.68 31.90 -41.04
N ALA A 736 31.94 31.32 -42.22
CA ALA A 736 33.02 31.76 -43.08
C ALA A 736 32.84 33.22 -43.56
N SER A 737 31.62 33.61 -43.96
CA SER A 737 31.33 34.99 -44.37
C SER A 737 31.49 35.97 -43.20
N ALA A 738 30.96 35.64 -42.02
CA ALA A 738 31.03 36.51 -40.85
C ALA A 738 32.47 36.80 -40.40
N ASP A 739 33.37 35.82 -40.49
CA ASP A 739 34.80 35.99 -40.18
C ASP A 739 35.53 36.82 -41.25
N ALA A 740 35.19 36.63 -42.53
CA ALA A 740 35.70 37.44 -43.63
C ALA A 740 35.30 38.92 -43.51
N ASP A 741 34.04 39.17 -43.10
CA ASP A 741 33.47 40.51 -42.89
C ASP A 741 33.96 41.20 -41.59
N GLY A 742 34.78 40.51 -40.79
CA GLY A 742 35.37 41.05 -39.56
C GLY A 742 34.43 41.09 -38.35
N ASP A 743 33.34 40.33 -38.39
CA ASP A 743 32.33 40.24 -37.33
C ASP A 743 32.04 38.77 -36.96
N PRO A 744 33.04 37.99 -36.51
CA PRO A 744 32.92 36.54 -36.35
C PRO A 744 31.90 36.15 -35.27
N TYR A 745 31.33 34.96 -35.41
CA TYR A 745 30.55 34.33 -34.33
C TYR A 745 31.46 33.92 -33.19
N GLN A 746 30.96 34.09 -31.96
CA GLN A 746 31.67 33.72 -30.75
C GLN A 746 31.12 32.41 -30.17
N ILE A 747 29.81 32.15 -30.32
CA ILE A 747 29.16 30.91 -29.90
C ILE A 747 28.31 30.36 -31.04
N ILE A 748 28.34 29.05 -31.22
CA ILE A 748 27.45 28.30 -32.10
C ILE A 748 26.66 27.31 -31.25
N PHE A 749 25.33 27.37 -31.29
CA PHE A 749 24.44 26.31 -30.83
C PHE A 749 24.03 25.51 -32.04
N THR A 750 24.33 24.21 -32.07
CA THR A 750 23.93 23.33 -33.17
C THR A 750 23.10 22.18 -32.65
N ASP A 751 21.97 21.92 -33.31
CA ASP A 751 21.25 20.68 -33.13
C ASP A 751 22.11 19.52 -33.60
N TRP A 752 22.06 18.41 -32.88
CA TRP A 752 22.74 17.19 -33.27
C TRP A 752 22.08 16.56 -34.49
N GLN A 753 20.75 16.43 -34.51
CA GLN A 753 20.04 15.66 -35.53
C GLN A 753 19.41 16.57 -36.59
N MET A 754 20.17 16.90 -37.63
CA MET A 754 19.70 17.70 -38.77
C MET A 754 19.81 16.94 -40.10
N PRO A 755 18.94 17.22 -41.08
CA PRO A 755 19.02 16.65 -42.42
C PRO A 755 20.32 17.02 -43.14
N GLU A 756 20.79 16.13 -44.03
CA GLU A 756 22.03 16.24 -44.84
C GLU A 756 23.33 16.25 -44.05
N LEU A 757 23.52 17.22 -43.15
CA LEU A 757 24.70 17.40 -42.31
C LEU A 757 24.26 17.55 -40.86
N ASN A 758 24.56 16.53 -40.06
CA ASN A 758 24.28 16.54 -38.63
C ASN A 758 25.19 17.56 -37.89
N GLY A 759 24.88 17.88 -36.64
CA GLY A 759 25.62 18.90 -35.87
C GLY A 759 27.11 18.58 -35.71
N THR A 760 27.45 17.30 -35.53
CA THR A 760 28.84 16.82 -35.38
C THR A 760 29.66 16.96 -36.66
N GLN A 761 29.11 16.58 -37.81
CA GLN A 761 29.73 16.75 -39.12
C GLN A 761 29.87 18.23 -39.51
N SER A 762 28.86 19.04 -39.16
CA SER A 762 28.88 20.48 -39.40
C SER A 762 30.01 21.15 -38.61
N TRP A 763 30.13 20.82 -37.33
CA TRP A 763 31.18 21.34 -36.46
C TRP A 763 32.58 20.93 -36.91
N GLN A 764 32.79 19.65 -37.27
CA GLN A 764 34.07 19.18 -37.80
C GLN A 764 34.52 19.96 -39.04
N ARG A 765 33.60 20.33 -39.93
CA ARG A 765 33.90 21.14 -41.11
C ARG A 765 34.20 22.59 -40.78
N ILE A 766 33.48 23.19 -39.83
CA ILE A 766 33.76 24.55 -39.36
C ILE A 766 35.16 24.63 -38.74
N ARG A 767 35.60 23.59 -37.99
CA ARG A 767 36.95 23.49 -37.43
C ARG A 767 38.08 23.42 -38.45
N LEU A 768 37.78 23.01 -39.68
CA LEU A 768 38.76 22.96 -40.78
C LEU A 768 38.85 24.28 -41.56
N LEU A 769 37.99 25.26 -41.27
CA LEU A 769 38.04 26.58 -41.90
C LEU A 769 39.18 27.43 -41.30
N PRO A 770 39.86 28.25 -42.12
CA PRO A 770 40.89 29.17 -41.66
C PRO A 770 40.28 30.44 -41.04
N LEU A 771 39.58 30.30 -39.91
CA LEU A 771 38.91 31.40 -39.21
C LEU A 771 39.90 32.22 -38.37
N LYS A 772 39.71 33.54 -38.29
CA LYS A 772 40.49 34.42 -37.39
C LYS A 772 40.13 34.21 -35.92
N LEU A 773 38.85 33.96 -35.64
CA LEU A 773 38.36 33.62 -34.30
C LEU A 773 37.57 32.32 -34.36
N MET A 774 38.03 31.30 -33.62
CA MET A 774 37.32 30.04 -33.52
C MET A 774 36.13 30.19 -32.54
N PRO A 775 34.87 29.98 -32.97
CA PRO A 775 33.72 30.03 -32.08
C PRO A 775 33.73 28.86 -31.07
N VAL A 776 33.04 29.03 -29.96
CA VAL A 776 32.70 27.96 -29.02
C VAL A 776 31.47 27.24 -29.53
N CYS A 777 31.51 25.91 -29.71
CA CYS A 777 30.35 25.14 -30.16
C CYS A 777 29.69 24.39 -29.01
N ILE A 778 28.38 24.57 -28.86
CA ILE A 778 27.51 23.90 -27.90
C ILE A 778 26.55 23.00 -28.69
N LEU A 779 26.51 21.72 -28.35
CA LEU A 779 25.63 20.75 -28.97
C LEU A 779 24.28 20.72 -28.25
N VAL A 780 23.18 20.81 -28.98
CA VAL A 780 21.81 20.66 -28.46
C VAL A 780 21.28 19.31 -28.93
N SER A 781 20.78 18.46 -28.03
CA SER A 781 20.38 17.10 -28.39
C SER A 781 19.35 16.51 -27.42
N GLY A 782 18.61 15.49 -27.88
CA GLY A 782 17.75 14.66 -27.02
C GLY A 782 18.54 13.97 -25.90
N SER A 783 17.85 13.60 -24.83
CA SER A 783 18.42 13.10 -23.56
C SER A 783 19.10 11.73 -23.63
N SER A 784 19.02 10.99 -24.75
CA SER A 784 19.46 9.58 -24.76
C SER A 784 20.18 9.09 -26.02
N GLY A 785 20.21 9.85 -27.12
CA GLY A 785 20.74 9.32 -28.38
C GLY A 785 22.25 9.48 -28.60
N CYS A 786 22.94 10.47 -28.03
CA CYS A 786 24.30 10.79 -28.50
C CYS A 786 25.36 9.81 -27.96
N PRO A 787 26.14 9.11 -28.83
CA PRO A 787 27.24 8.25 -28.38
C PRO A 787 28.28 9.09 -27.62
N ALA A 788 28.56 8.73 -26.37
CA ALA A 788 29.55 9.43 -25.52
C ALA A 788 30.93 9.55 -26.21
N ASP A 789 31.27 8.55 -27.03
CA ASP A 789 32.52 8.48 -27.78
C ASP A 789 32.63 9.53 -28.91
N GLU A 790 31.52 9.93 -29.55
CA GLU A 790 31.51 10.96 -30.62
C GLU A 790 31.59 12.38 -30.04
N VAL A 791 31.03 12.60 -28.86
CA VAL A 791 31.04 13.91 -28.19
C VAL A 791 32.42 14.21 -27.60
N ALA A 792 33.04 13.23 -26.94
CA ALA A 792 34.37 13.36 -26.34
C ALA A 792 35.46 13.60 -27.41
N ALA A 793 35.32 13.02 -28.61
CA ALA A 793 36.24 13.22 -29.73
C ALA A 793 35.94 14.48 -30.57
N GLY A 794 34.75 15.07 -30.45
CA GLY A 794 34.22 16.10 -31.35
C GLY A 794 34.72 17.53 -31.12
N GLY A 795 35.24 17.84 -29.92
CA GLY A 795 35.72 19.19 -29.56
C GLY A 795 34.59 20.21 -29.36
N PHE A 796 33.46 19.78 -28.79
CA PHE A 796 32.39 20.65 -28.31
C PHE A 796 32.70 21.15 -26.90
N ALA A 797 32.22 22.35 -26.56
CA ALA A 797 32.42 22.92 -25.23
C ALA A 797 31.40 22.41 -24.22
N ALA A 798 30.15 22.21 -24.65
CA ALA A 798 29.08 21.73 -23.79
C ALA A 798 27.97 21.03 -24.58
N PHE A 799 27.09 20.37 -23.82
CA PHE A 799 25.88 19.72 -24.29
C PHE A 799 24.67 20.30 -23.55
N ILE A 800 23.57 20.53 -24.27
CA ILE A 800 22.28 20.95 -23.70
C ILE A 800 21.19 19.94 -24.09
N PRO A 801 20.49 19.34 -23.11
CA PRO A 801 19.36 18.45 -23.39
C PRO A 801 18.16 19.23 -23.94
N LYS A 802 17.40 18.62 -24.85
CA LYS A 802 16.08 19.10 -25.30
C LYS A 802 14.98 18.64 -24.31
N PRO A 803 13.92 19.45 -24.04
CA PRO A 803 13.77 20.82 -24.51
C PRO A 803 14.72 21.78 -23.79
N VAL A 804 15.24 22.76 -24.53
CA VAL A 804 16.17 23.75 -23.98
C VAL A 804 15.44 24.65 -22.98
N MET A 805 15.88 24.63 -21.72
CA MET A 805 15.34 25.46 -20.65
C MET A 805 16.21 26.69 -20.37
N PRO A 806 15.61 27.85 -20.01
CA PRO A 806 16.36 29.07 -19.74
C PRO A 806 17.47 28.92 -18.68
N ALA A 807 17.22 28.19 -17.58
CA ALA A 807 18.22 28.00 -16.53
C ALA A 807 19.47 27.24 -17.01
N ILE A 808 19.28 26.10 -17.68
CA ILE A 808 20.37 25.26 -18.21
C ILE A 808 21.14 26.01 -19.30
N LEU A 809 20.43 26.72 -20.19
CA LEU A 809 21.04 27.55 -21.22
C LEU A 809 21.94 28.65 -20.62
N PHE A 810 21.43 29.35 -19.61
CA PHE A 810 22.15 30.39 -18.89
C PHE A 810 23.40 29.84 -18.18
N GLU A 811 23.26 28.73 -17.45
CA GLU A 811 24.37 28.08 -16.73
C GLU A 811 25.46 27.60 -17.69
N THR A 812 25.07 26.99 -18.80
CA THR A 812 26.00 26.52 -19.85
C THR A 812 26.78 27.69 -20.44
N ILE A 813 26.09 28.79 -20.74
CA ILE A 813 26.73 30.00 -21.24
C ILE A 813 27.70 30.56 -20.19
N GLN A 814 27.29 30.71 -18.93
CA GLN A 814 28.16 31.24 -17.88
C GLN A 814 29.41 30.40 -17.64
N ARG A 815 29.27 29.07 -17.67
CA ARG A 815 30.38 28.13 -17.44
C ARG A 815 31.45 28.22 -18.52
N HIS A 816 31.05 28.44 -19.77
CA HIS A 816 31.97 28.43 -20.92
C HIS A 816 32.32 29.84 -21.44
N TRP A 817 31.76 30.89 -20.82
CA TRP A 817 32.06 32.28 -21.16
C TRP A 817 33.21 32.83 -20.31
N GLY A 818 34.41 32.91 -20.91
CA GLY A 818 35.63 33.42 -20.26
C GLY A 818 36.92 32.67 -20.66
N GLU A 819 36.80 31.50 -21.30
CA GLU A 819 37.93 30.62 -21.66
C GLU A 819 38.40 30.80 -23.11
N ALA A 820 38.52 32.05 -23.56
CA ALA A 820 39.36 32.36 -24.71
C ALA A 820 40.78 32.65 -24.19
N VAL A 821 41.55 31.59 -23.87
CA VAL A 821 43.03 31.46 -23.84
C VAL A 821 43.40 30.26 -22.95
N ALA A 822 44.29 29.41 -23.48
CA ALA A 822 44.95 28.25 -22.86
C ALA A 822 44.16 26.94 -22.79
N PHE A 823 44.31 26.17 -23.87
CA PHE A 823 44.11 24.71 -23.88
C PHE A 823 45.14 24.10 -22.92
N ASN A 824 44.74 23.78 -21.70
CA ASN A 824 45.51 22.95 -20.77
C ASN A 824 44.55 21.93 -20.16
N GLU A 825 44.97 20.66 -20.19
CA GLU A 825 44.30 19.52 -19.58
C GLU A 825 43.98 19.83 -18.10
N ALA A 826 42.70 19.91 -17.74
CA ALA A 826 42.14 19.43 -16.48
C ALA A 826 40.66 19.83 -16.33
N LYS A 827 39.87 18.83 -15.93
CA LYS A 827 38.48 18.88 -15.41
C LYS A 827 37.36 18.91 -16.44
N SER A 828 37.18 17.76 -17.11
CA SER A 828 35.85 17.23 -17.38
C SER A 828 35.03 17.25 -16.09
N GLN A 829 33.99 18.09 -16.03
CA GLN A 829 33.01 18.06 -14.95
C GLN A 829 32.13 16.82 -15.14
N HIS A 830 32.59 15.69 -14.60
CA HIS A 830 31.66 14.69 -14.07
C HIS A 830 30.77 15.39 -13.04
N HIS A 831 29.46 15.10 -13.06
CA HIS A 831 28.55 15.46 -11.98
C HIS A 831 29.16 14.99 -10.66
N VAL A 832 29.68 15.92 -9.86
CA VAL A 832 30.39 15.59 -8.63
C VAL A 832 29.33 15.25 -7.58
N LEU A 833 29.19 13.97 -7.25
CA LEU A 833 28.50 13.54 -6.03
C LEU A 833 29.11 14.26 -4.82
N HIS A 834 28.29 14.96 -4.04
CA HIS A 834 28.72 15.57 -2.78
C HIS A 834 29.26 14.47 -1.87
N LYS A 835 30.50 14.63 -1.39
CA LYS A 835 31.09 13.75 -0.37
C LYS A 835 30.86 14.34 1.01
N PHE A 836 30.43 13.49 1.94
CA PHE A 836 30.21 13.87 3.34
C PHE A 836 31.46 13.58 4.16
N LYS A 837 31.67 14.36 5.23
CA LYS A 837 32.82 14.22 6.12
C LYS A 837 32.90 12.79 6.67
N PRO A 838 34.09 12.14 6.63
CA PRO A 838 34.27 10.81 7.21
C PRO A 838 33.82 10.78 8.67
N GLY A 839 32.97 9.81 9.02
CA GLY A 839 32.39 9.68 10.35
C GLY A 839 30.94 10.18 10.47
N THR A 840 30.39 10.83 9.44
CA THR A 840 28.96 11.18 9.38
C THR A 840 28.13 9.89 9.31
N ARG A 841 27.21 9.69 10.25
CA ARG A 841 26.45 8.44 10.42
C ARG A 841 25.02 8.56 9.91
N ALA A 842 24.63 7.67 9.01
CA ALA A 842 23.27 7.51 8.54
C ALA A 842 22.66 6.21 9.11
N LEU A 843 21.41 6.27 9.52
CA LEU A 843 20.61 5.07 9.80
C LEU A 843 19.68 4.83 8.61
N LEU A 844 19.81 3.69 7.94
CA LEU A 844 18.91 3.26 6.86
C LEU A 844 17.90 2.25 7.41
N VAL A 845 16.62 2.55 7.34
CA VAL A 845 15.52 1.70 7.82
C VAL A 845 14.67 1.24 6.64
N GLU A 846 14.76 -0.05 6.29
CA GLU A 846 14.12 -0.66 5.12
C GLU A 846 13.84 -2.13 5.44
N ASP A 847 12.71 -2.70 5.01
CA ASP A 847 12.35 -4.09 5.32
C ASP A 847 12.81 -5.12 4.27
N ASN A 848 13.10 -4.65 3.05
CA ASN A 848 13.54 -5.47 1.94
C ASN A 848 15.07 -5.53 1.83
N GLU A 849 15.66 -6.72 1.98
CA GLU A 849 17.11 -6.95 1.96
C GLU A 849 17.80 -6.44 0.69
N LEU A 850 17.15 -6.54 -0.48
CA LEU A 850 17.71 -6.07 -1.75
C LEU A 850 17.75 -4.53 -1.79
N ASN A 851 16.72 -3.87 -1.26
CA ASN A 851 16.69 -2.41 -1.17
C ASN A 851 17.68 -1.88 -0.12
N GLN A 852 17.87 -2.61 1.00
CA GLN A 852 18.89 -2.31 2.00
C GLN A 852 20.30 -2.33 1.40
N GLU A 853 20.59 -3.35 0.57
CA GLU A 853 21.86 -3.49 -0.12
C GLU A 853 22.09 -2.33 -1.09
N VAL A 854 21.12 -2.06 -1.98
CA VAL A 854 21.21 -0.99 -2.97
C VAL A 854 21.34 0.39 -2.32
N ALA A 855 20.43 0.76 -1.41
CA ALA A 855 20.47 2.07 -0.77
C ALA A 855 21.68 2.23 0.17
N GLY A 856 22.07 1.15 0.86
CA GLY A 856 23.26 1.12 1.71
C GLY A 856 24.56 1.31 0.93
N GLU A 857 24.67 0.73 -0.27
CA GLU A 857 25.82 0.96 -1.15
C GLU A 857 25.89 2.40 -1.66
N LEU A 858 24.75 2.98 -2.06
CA LEU A 858 24.68 4.37 -2.53
C LEU A 858 25.08 5.39 -1.46
N LEU A 859 24.63 5.16 -0.21
CA LEU A 859 25.00 6.01 0.93
C LEU A 859 26.49 5.89 1.30
N ARG A 860 27.06 4.69 1.22
CA ARG A 860 28.51 4.49 1.45
C ARG A 860 29.36 5.10 0.35
N GLU A 861 28.86 5.16 -0.88
CA GLU A 861 29.55 5.78 -2.02
C GLU A 861 29.78 7.29 -1.83
N ILE A 862 28.90 7.95 -1.09
CA ILE A 862 29.03 9.37 -0.70
C ILE A 862 29.72 9.58 0.67
N GLN A 863 30.41 8.56 1.20
CA GLN A 863 31.19 8.56 2.44
C GLN A 863 30.40 8.61 3.77
N LEU A 864 29.13 8.21 3.77
CA LEU A 864 28.38 8.02 5.02
C LEU A 864 28.67 6.65 5.65
N THR A 865 28.76 6.62 6.96
CA THR A 865 28.76 5.37 7.74
C THR A 865 27.30 4.95 7.95
N VAL A 866 26.90 3.80 7.40
CA VAL A 866 25.49 3.39 7.35
C VAL A 866 25.25 2.20 8.27
N ASP A 867 24.42 2.39 9.31
CA ASP A 867 23.81 1.30 10.07
C ASP A 867 22.45 0.94 9.43
N ILE A 868 22.12 -0.35 9.35
CA ILE A 868 20.90 -0.84 8.67
C ILE A 868 19.94 -1.43 9.69
N ALA A 869 18.71 -0.92 9.74
CA ALA A 869 17.62 -1.44 10.54
C ALA A 869 16.53 -2.05 9.64
N LYS A 870 16.08 -3.27 9.97
CA LYS A 870 15.12 -4.04 9.17
C LYS A 870 13.64 -3.72 9.43
N ASN A 871 13.35 -2.89 10.44
CA ASN A 871 12.02 -2.42 10.80
C ASN A 871 12.10 -1.23 11.77
N GLY A 872 10.95 -0.59 12.03
CA GLY A 872 10.86 0.58 12.91
C GLY A 872 11.26 0.33 14.37
N GLN A 873 11.11 -0.88 14.92
CA GLN A 873 11.50 -1.17 16.30
C GLN A 873 13.03 -1.20 16.44
N VAL A 874 13.71 -1.89 15.52
CA VAL A 874 15.19 -1.92 15.51
C VAL A 874 15.76 -0.52 15.27
N ALA A 875 15.06 0.33 14.52
CA ALA A 875 15.44 1.73 14.34
C ALA A 875 15.34 2.54 15.64
N ILE A 876 14.33 2.30 16.48
CA ILE A 876 14.25 2.90 17.82
C ILE A 876 15.39 2.40 18.70
N ASP A 877 15.61 1.08 18.76
CA ASP A 877 16.66 0.49 19.59
C ASP A 877 18.04 1.08 19.22
N PHE A 878 18.31 1.20 17.92
CA PHE A 878 19.52 1.86 17.42
C PHE A 878 19.59 3.36 17.70
N ALA A 879 18.46 4.07 17.68
CA ALA A 879 18.40 5.48 18.03
C ALA A 879 18.60 5.71 19.53
N GLU A 880 18.23 4.76 20.40
CA GLU A 880 18.46 4.87 21.85
C GLU A 880 19.94 4.64 22.22
N GLU A 881 20.63 3.74 21.51
CA GLU A 881 22.02 3.37 21.81
C GLU A 881 23.07 4.26 21.12
N LYS A 882 22.76 4.79 19.93
CA LYS A 882 23.72 5.50 19.07
C LYS A 882 23.25 6.92 18.79
N SER A 883 24.06 7.69 18.09
CA SER A 883 23.70 9.02 17.55
C SER A 883 23.90 9.00 16.04
N TYR A 884 22.90 9.48 15.30
CA TYR A 884 22.93 9.58 13.84
C TYR A 884 22.74 11.02 13.39
N ASP A 885 23.39 11.37 12.28
CA ASP A 885 23.31 12.68 11.64
C ASP A 885 22.12 12.75 10.67
N VAL A 886 21.70 11.60 10.14
CA VAL A 886 20.49 11.48 9.31
C VAL A 886 19.87 10.08 9.43
N ILE A 887 18.55 10.00 9.37
CA ILE A 887 17.82 8.74 9.34
C ILE A 887 17.01 8.68 8.04
N LEU A 888 17.24 7.66 7.21
CA LEU A 888 16.38 7.34 6.08
C LEU A 888 15.38 6.27 6.52
N MET A 889 14.10 6.60 6.50
CA MET A 889 13.05 5.79 7.12
C MET A 889 12.00 5.38 6.09
N ASP A 890 11.91 4.08 5.79
CA ASP A 890 10.77 3.57 5.02
C ASP A 890 9.47 3.71 5.82
N ILE A 891 8.40 4.15 5.15
CA ILE A 891 7.10 4.39 5.81
C ILE A 891 6.41 3.05 6.11
N GLN A 892 6.45 2.11 5.17
CA GLN A 892 5.68 0.87 5.24
C GLN A 892 6.58 -0.33 5.53
N MET A 893 6.66 -0.72 6.79
CA MET A 893 7.49 -1.85 7.24
C MET A 893 6.73 -2.73 8.25
N PRO A 894 7.01 -4.05 8.31
CA PRO A 894 6.43 -4.96 9.29
C PRO A 894 6.93 -4.69 10.72
N VAL A 895 6.23 -5.22 11.73
CA VAL A 895 6.48 -5.05 13.17
C VAL A 895 6.17 -3.64 13.68
N MET A 896 6.79 -2.61 13.12
CA MET A 896 6.51 -1.21 13.43
C MET A 896 6.73 -0.35 12.19
N ASP A 897 5.71 0.44 11.83
CA ASP A 897 5.75 1.33 10.68
C ASP A 897 6.62 2.56 10.93
N GLY A 898 7.11 3.18 9.85
CA GLY A 898 8.03 4.32 9.92
C GLY A 898 7.44 5.57 10.57
N LEU A 899 6.12 5.77 10.52
CA LEU A 899 5.45 6.92 11.16
C LEU A 899 5.45 6.75 12.68
N THR A 900 5.09 5.56 13.15
CA THR A 900 5.13 5.20 14.58
C THR A 900 6.56 5.26 15.11
N ALA A 901 7.52 4.70 14.37
CA ALA A 901 8.94 4.76 14.74
C ALA A 901 9.45 6.20 14.82
N THR A 902 9.09 7.06 13.87
CA THR A 902 9.48 8.48 13.87
C THR A 902 8.93 9.22 15.08
N ARG A 903 7.65 9.01 15.44
CA ARG A 903 7.07 9.65 16.62
C ARG A 903 7.80 9.26 17.91
N HIS A 904 8.27 8.02 18.01
CA HIS A 904 9.07 7.55 19.14
C HIS A 904 10.48 8.15 19.13
N ILE A 905 11.18 8.11 17.99
CA ILE A 905 12.53 8.69 17.85
C ILE A 905 12.51 10.20 18.17
N ARG A 906 11.45 10.91 17.77
CA ARG A 906 11.28 12.35 18.09
C ARG A 906 11.06 12.66 19.58
N GLN A 907 10.67 11.67 20.39
CA GLN A 907 10.57 11.85 21.85
C GLN A 907 11.94 11.77 22.53
N LEU A 908 12.96 11.21 21.89
CA LEU A 908 14.33 11.17 22.38
C LEU A 908 14.98 12.56 22.23
N GLU A 909 15.55 13.10 23.30
CA GLU A 909 16.07 14.48 23.34
C GLU A 909 17.14 14.72 22.26
N SER A 910 18.00 13.72 22.00
CA SER A 910 19.08 13.77 21.00
C SER A 910 18.61 13.79 19.55
N TYR A 911 17.34 13.44 19.27
CA TYR A 911 16.79 13.28 17.91
C TYR A 911 15.65 14.23 17.58
N ARG A 912 15.39 15.24 18.43
CA ARG A 912 14.35 16.25 18.17
C ARG A 912 14.58 17.05 16.89
N VAL A 913 15.85 17.25 16.53
CA VAL A 913 16.26 18.08 15.37
C VAL A 913 16.98 17.28 14.28
N THR A 914 17.37 16.03 14.53
CA THR A 914 18.05 15.17 13.55
C THR A 914 17.18 14.97 12.31
N PRO A 915 17.69 15.18 11.10
CA PRO A 915 16.93 14.93 9.87
C PRO A 915 16.45 13.49 9.75
N ILE A 916 15.14 13.31 9.58
CA ILE A 916 14.50 12.02 9.26
C ILE A 916 13.85 12.14 7.88
N ILE A 917 14.35 11.41 6.90
CA ILE A 917 13.93 11.47 5.49
C ILE A 917 13.11 10.22 5.16
N ALA A 918 11.85 10.41 4.81
CA ALA A 918 10.93 9.33 4.48
C ALA A 918 11.30 8.67 3.15
N MET A 919 11.44 7.35 3.08
CA MET A 919 11.56 6.64 1.80
C MET A 919 10.18 6.15 1.37
N THR A 920 9.71 6.53 0.18
CA THR A 920 8.31 6.29 -0.25
C THR A 920 8.23 5.56 -1.58
N ALA A 921 7.40 4.51 -1.67
CA ALA A 921 7.24 3.70 -2.89
C ALA A 921 6.32 4.33 -3.96
N ASN A 922 5.62 5.40 -3.62
CA ASN A 922 4.77 6.18 -4.53
C ASN A 922 4.60 7.58 -3.93
N ALA A 923 4.87 8.62 -4.72
CA ALA A 923 4.77 10.01 -4.31
C ALA A 923 3.29 10.48 -4.17
N PHE A 924 2.51 9.85 -3.29
CA PHE A 924 1.19 10.35 -2.91
C PHE A 924 1.31 11.31 -1.71
N ALA A 925 0.69 12.49 -1.83
CA ALA A 925 0.72 13.55 -0.81
C ALA A 925 0.21 13.13 0.59
N GLU A 926 -0.62 12.08 0.67
CA GLU A 926 -1.15 11.51 1.90
C GLU A 926 -0.04 10.89 2.77
N ASP A 927 0.90 10.16 2.14
CA ASP A 927 2.03 9.53 2.84
C ASP A 927 3.07 10.58 3.29
N ARG A 928 3.24 11.66 2.51
CA ARG A 928 4.11 12.79 2.84
C ARG A 928 3.57 13.65 3.98
N SER A 929 2.26 13.94 3.98
CA SER A 929 1.60 14.69 5.07
C SER A 929 1.67 13.91 6.38
N ALA A 930 1.38 12.60 6.35
CA ALA A 930 1.48 11.74 7.52
C ALA A 930 2.93 11.62 8.03
N ALA A 931 3.91 11.58 7.12
CA ALA A 931 5.35 11.61 7.45
C ALA A 931 5.75 12.91 8.16
N ILE A 932 5.35 14.07 7.62
CA ILE A 932 5.65 15.38 8.22
C ILE A 932 4.94 15.53 9.58
N GLU A 933 3.67 15.14 9.70
CA GLU A 933 2.92 15.14 10.98
C GLU A 933 3.54 14.19 12.02
N ALA A 934 4.10 13.07 11.59
CA ALA A 934 4.86 12.16 12.45
C ALA A 934 6.22 12.73 12.89
N GLY A 935 6.67 13.81 12.24
CA GLY A 935 7.91 14.53 12.54
C GLY A 935 9.05 14.26 11.56
N MET A 936 8.82 13.71 10.37
CA MET A 936 9.85 13.60 9.32
C MET A 936 10.09 14.94 8.62
N ASN A 937 11.31 15.16 8.14
CA ASN A 937 11.77 16.41 7.55
C ASN A 937 11.56 16.50 6.05
N ASP A 938 11.71 15.38 5.35
CA ASP A 938 11.60 15.33 3.89
C ASP A 938 11.29 13.91 3.41
N HIS A 939 11.30 13.70 2.09
CA HIS A 939 10.99 12.44 1.47
C HIS A 939 11.88 12.15 0.26
N LEU A 940 12.13 10.87 0.01
CA LEU A 940 12.90 10.31 -1.07
C LEU A 940 12.06 9.24 -1.80
N PRO A 941 11.75 9.41 -3.09
CA PRO A 941 11.00 8.42 -3.85
C PRO A 941 11.84 7.16 -4.12
N LYS A 942 11.21 5.98 -4.07
CA LYS A 942 11.77 4.69 -4.49
C LYS A 942 11.34 4.38 -5.94
N PRO A 943 12.21 3.81 -6.80
CA PRO A 943 13.59 3.42 -6.54
C PRO A 943 14.50 4.63 -6.29
N VAL A 944 15.45 4.48 -5.36
CA VAL A 944 16.30 5.57 -4.87
C VAL A 944 17.23 6.04 -6.00
N ASP A 945 17.06 7.29 -6.42
CA ASP A 945 17.96 7.95 -7.35
C ASP A 945 19.22 8.46 -6.59
N PRO A 946 20.44 8.06 -6.98
CA PRO A 946 21.68 8.43 -6.28
C PRO A 946 21.94 9.94 -6.21
N TYR A 947 21.53 10.67 -7.25
CA TYR A 947 21.76 12.10 -7.37
C TYR A 947 20.77 12.88 -6.51
N LEU A 948 19.48 12.52 -6.57
CA LEU A 948 18.43 13.07 -5.71
C LEU A 948 18.72 12.81 -4.23
N LEU A 949 19.20 11.61 -3.90
CA LEU A 949 19.65 11.24 -2.55
C LEU A 949 20.74 12.18 -2.05
N ALA A 950 21.80 12.39 -2.84
CA ALA A 950 22.92 13.25 -2.44
C ALA A 950 22.50 14.72 -2.28
N GLN A 951 21.58 15.22 -3.11
CA GLN A 951 21.06 16.59 -3.00
C GLN A 951 20.21 16.80 -1.74
N ILE A 952 19.30 15.87 -1.44
CA ILE A 952 18.45 15.95 -0.24
C ILE A 952 19.33 15.90 1.01
N LEU A 953 20.31 14.99 1.06
CA LEU A 953 21.24 14.90 2.18
C LEU A 953 22.08 16.18 2.33
N ALA A 954 22.61 16.74 1.23
CA ALA A 954 23.37 17.98 1.28
C ALA A 954 22.54 19.19 1.78
N THR A 955 21.22 19.14 1.60
CA THR A 955 20.29 20.17 2.10
C THR A 955 20.07 20.06 3.62
N TRP A 956 19.99 18.84 4.15
CA TRP A 956 19.62 18.60 5.54
C TRP A 956 20.81 18.43 6.49
N ILE A 957 21.98 18.06 5.98
CA ILE A 957 23.25 18.00 6.73
C ILE A 957 24.34 18.84 6.04
N PRO A 958 24.13 20.16 5.82
CA PRO A 958 25.05 21.00 5.06
C PRO A 958 26.43 21.14 5.73
N ASP A 959 26.48 21.13 7.07
CA ASP A 959 27.73 21.21 7.83
C ASP A 959 28.58 19.92 7.74
N ALA A 960 27.96 18.82 7.30
CA ALA A 960 28.63 17.55 7.04
C ALA A 960 29.14 17.44 5.59
N VAL A 961 28.80 18.39 4.71
CA VAL A 961 29.33 18.45 3.34
C VAL A 961 30.75 19.02 3.39
N ASP A 962 31.70 18.33 2.76
CA ASP A 962 33.08 18.78 2.70
C ASP A 962 33.19 19.89 1.64
N HIS A 963 33.39 21.14 2.07
CA HIS A 963 33.41 22.32 1.20
C HIS A 963 34.79 22.72 0.69
N ASP A 964 35.84 21.94 0.95
CA ASP A 964 37.19 22.29 0.51
C ASP A 964 37.41 21.98 -0.98
N PRO A 965 37.94 22.94 -1.78
CA PRO A 965 38.35 22.68 -3.14
C PRO A 965 39.61 21.81 -3.12
N VAL A 966 39.41 20.50 -3.32
CA VAL A 966 40.41 19.48 -3.70
C VAL A 966 41.82 19.77 -3.17
N SER A 967 42.05 19.46 -1.89
CA SER A 967 43.37 18.99 -1.51
C SER A 967 43.48 17.54 -1.96
N GLU A 968 44.33 17.34 -2.97
CA GLU A 968 44.77 16.03 -3.43
C GLU A 968 45.21 15.15 -2.23
N HIS A 969 44.66 13.93 -2.21
CA HIS A 969 45.14 12.73 -1.52
C HIS A 969 45.02 12.65 0.01
N ARG A 970 43.95 11.97 0.48
CA ARG A 970 44.04 10.93 1.54
C ARG A 970 42.74 10.10 1.71
N ALA A 971 42.37 9.35 0.68
CA ALA A 971 41.69 8.07 0.86
C ALA A 971 42.56 7.08 0.12
N LEU A 972 43.27 6.18 0.83
CA LEU A 972 44.31 5.29 0.28
C LEU A 972 43.97 4.79 -1.15
N PRO A 973 44.47 5.46 -2.21
CA PRO A 973 44.39 4.95 -3.55
C PRO A 973 45.62 4.06 -3.71
N LEU A 974 45.43 2.82 -4.16
CA LEU A 974 46.51 2.22 -4.92
C LEU A 974 46.52 2.99 -6.24
N ASN A 975 47.29 4.08 -6.31
CA ASN A 975 47.61 4.77 -7.56
C ASN A 975 48.41 3.78 -8.41
N LEU A 976 47.71 2.82 -9.03
CA LEU A 976 48.29 1.89 -9.96
C LEU A 976 48.50 2.66 -11.25
N ASN A 977 49.75 2.77 -11.69
CA ASN A 977 50.01 3.20 -13.06
C ASN A 977 49.46 2.14 -14.04
N ASP A 978 49.20 2.52 -15.30
CA ASP A 978 48.59 1.64 -16.32
C ASP A 978 49.33 0.29 -16.49
N ASP A 979 50.64 0.26 -16.20
CA ASP A 979 51.47 -0.95 -16.26
C ASP A 979 51.31 -1.85 -15.02
N GLU A 980 51.18 -1.29 -13.82
CA GLU A 980 50.87 -2.02 -12.59
C GLU A 980 49.45 -2.61 -12.60
N GLU A 981 48.48 -1.86 -13.14
CA GLU A 981 47.11 -2.33 -13.29
C GLU A 981 47.05 -3.52 -14.25
N ARG A 982 47.73 -3.43 -15.40
CA ARG A 982 47.87 -4.57 -16.34
C ARG A 982 48.54 -5.76 -15.70
N GLY A 983 49.59 -5.55 -14.90
CA GLY A 983 50.28 -6.59 -14.15
C GLY A 983 49.37 -7.32 -13.16
N LEU A 984 48.61 -6.57 -12.36
CA LEU A 984 47.66 -7.12 -11.39
C LEU A 984 46.49 -7.83 -12.06
N ARG A 985 45.94 -7.27 -13.15
CA ARG A 985 44.91 -7.95 -13.97
C ARG A 985 45.42 -9.30 -14.47
N GLN A 986 46.66 -9.37 -14.93
CA GLN A 986 47.26 -10.63 -15.41
C GLN A 986 47.51 -11.64 -14.29
N GLN A 987 47.89 -11.19 -13.09
CA GLN A 987 48.08 -12.06 -11.92
C GLN A 987 46.76 -12.57 -11.35
N LEU A 988 45.75 -11.70 -11.24
CA LEU A 988 44.42 -12.10 -10.76
C LEU A 988 43.76 -13.10 -11.72
N ASN A 989 43.91 -12.91 -13.03
CA ASN A 989 43.37 -13.83 -14.04
C ASN A 989 44.05 -15.23 -14.03
N GLN A 990 45.14 -15.41 -13.27
CA GLN A 990 45.80 -16.69 -13.05
C GLN A 990 45.27 -17.44 -11.81
N ILE A 991 44.42 -16.81 -10.99
CA ILE A 991 43.80 -17.47 -9.84
C ILE A 991 42.76 -18.49 -10.35
N PRO A 992 42.94 -19.79 -10.07
CA PRO A 992 41.98 -20.80 -10.49
C PRO A 992 40.60 -20.54 -9.88
N GLY A 993 39.56 -20.48 -10.71
CA GLY A 993 38.17 -20.30 -10.26
C GLY A 993 37.70 -18.85 -10.12
N PHE A 994 38.56 -17.86 -10.41
CA PHE A 994 38.19 -16.44 -10.47
C PHE A 994 38.00 -15.97 -11.92
N ASP A 995 36.83 -15.40 -12.23
CA ASP A 995 36.56 -14.74 -13.52
C ASP A 995 36.62 -13.21 -13.34
N LEU A 996 37.75 -12.63 -13.74
CA LEU A 996 38.00 -11.20 -13.68
C LEU A 996 36.99 -10.38 -14.49
N ALA A 997 36.54 -10.89 -15.63
CA ALA A 997 35.58 -10.17 -16.48
C ALA A 997 34.18 -10.16 -15.84
N ALA A 998 33.79 -11.23 -15.14
CA ALA A 998 32.56 -11.28 -14.36
C ALA A 998 32.60 -10.32 -13.17
N GLY A 999 33.69 -10.33 -12.39
CA GLY A 999 33.88 -9.41 -11.27
C GLY A 999 33.96 -7.92 -11.69
N LEU A 1000 34.49 -7.61 -12.88
CA LEU A 1000 34.52 -6.23 -13.39
C LEU A 1000 33.15 -5.74 -13.84
N ARG A 1001 32.29 -6.63 -14.37
CA ARG A 1001 30.92 -6.26 -14.79
C ARG A 1001 30.05 -5.88 -13.60
N SER A 1002 30.22 -6.52 -12.45
CA SER A 1002 29.41 -6.23 -11.25
C SER A 1002 29.75 -4.87 -10.62
N VAL A 1003 30.95 -4.35 -10.83
CA VAL A 1003 31.39 -3.02 -10.37
C VAL A 1003 31.46 -1.98 -11.50
N ASN A 1004 30.74 -2.21 -12.60
CA ASN A 1004 30.63 -1.30 -13.74
C ASN A 1004 31.98 -0.87 -14.34
N GLY A 1005 32.96 -1.77 -14.35
CA GLY A 1005 34.30 -1.56 -14.92
C GLY A 1005 35.33 -0.94 -13.97
N ASN A 1006 34.97 -0.62 -12.72
CA ASN A 1006 35.89 -0.01 -11.76
C ASN A 1006 36.84 -1.04 -11.11
N PHE A 1007 38.04 -1.19 -11.66
CA PHE A 1007 39.01 -2.20 -11.23
C PHE A 1007 39.55 -1.97 -9.80
N GLU A 1008 39.72 -0.72 -9.36
CA GLU A 1008 40.14 -0.42 -7.98
C GLU A 1008 39.09 -0.86 -6.95
N ARG A 1009 37.80 -0.64 -7.25
CA ARG A 1009 36.68 -1.08 -6.42
C ARG A 1009 36.64 -2.60 -6.34
N LEU A 1010 36.86 -3.31 -7.45
CA LEU A 1010 36.99 -4.77 -7.45
C LEU A 1010 38.16 -5.23 -6.58
N LEU A 1011 39.33 -4.59 -6.68
CA LEU A 1011 40.52 -4.94 -5.91
C LEU A 1011 40.28 -4.80 -4.40
N GLY A 1012 39.57 -3.74 -3.99
CA GLY A 1012 39.19 -3.51 -2.59
C GLY A 1012 38.23 -4.56 -2.02
N LEU A 1013 37.30 -5.06 -2.85
CA LEU A 1013 36.38 -6.12 -2.47
C LEU A 1013 37.08 -7.49 -2.41
N LEU A 1014 37.96 -7.78 -3.38
CA LEU A 1014 38.77 -9.00 -3.39
C LEU A 1014 39.70 -9.10 -2.17
N ARG A 1015 40.25 -7.96 -1.71
CA ARG A 1015 41.08 -7.90 -0.51
C ARG A 1015 40.28 -8.24 0.75
N ARG A 1016 39.09 -7.65 0.92
CA ARG A 1016 38.18 -7.96 2.04
C ARG A 1016 37.71 -9.41 2.02
N PHE A 1017 37.36 -9.90 0.84
CA PHE A 1017 37.00 -11.30 0.65
C PHE A 1017 38.11 -12.25 1.10
N GLY A 1018 39.35 -11.95 0.73
CA GLY A 1018 40.53 -12.71 1.13
C GLY A 1018 40.81 -12.70 2.63
N SER A 1019 40.43 -11.66 3.37
CA SER A 1019 40.69 -11.54 4.81
C SER A 1019 39.57 -12.07 5.70
N GLU A 1020 38.31 -11.93 5.29
CA GLU A 1020 37.15 -12.15 6.16
C GLU A 1020 36.50 -13.53 5.97
N HIS A 1021 36.53 -14.08 4.76
CA HIS A 1021 35.71 -15.25 4.43
C HIS A 1021 36.47 -16.59 4.37
N GLY A 1022 37.76 -16.62 4.71
CA GLY A 1022 38.57 -17.84 4.65
C GLY A 1022 38.13 -18.97 5.59
N GLN A 1023 37.37 -18.64 6.65
CA GLN A 1023 36.92 -19.59 7.67
C GLN A 1023 35.41 -19.89 7.61
N ASP A 1024 34.68 -19.32 6.66
CA ASP A 1024 33.21 -19.43 6.61
C ASP A 1024 32.76 -20.89 6.52
N ALA A 1025 33.46 -21.73 5.74
CA ALA A 1025 33.13 -23.14 5.63
C ALA A 1025 33.24 -23.91 6.97
N SER A 1026 34.21 -23.55 7.82
CA SER A 1026 34.31 -24.12 9.17
C SER A 1026 33.22 -23.60 10.10
N VAL A 1027 32.89 -22.31 10.02
CA VAL A 1027 31.82 -21.70 10.82
C VAL A 1027 30.46 -22.32 10.48
N MET A 1028 30.17 -22.52 9.19
CA MET A 1028 28.93 -23.19 8.77
C MET A 1028 28.86 -24.63 9.28
N ARG A 1029 30.00 -25.35 9.32
CA ARG A 1029 30.06 -26.72 9.86
C ARG A 1029 29.74 -26.74 11.36
N GLU A 1030 30.30 -25.83 12.12
CA GLU A 1030 30.06 -25.70 13.57
C GLU A 1030 28.59 -25.35 13.87
N LEU A 1031 28.02 -24.40 13.13
CA LEU A 1031 26.60 -24.04 13.24
C LEU A 1031 25.67 -25.22 12.97
N ILE A 1032 26.01 -26.09 12.00
CA ILE A 1032 25.25 -27.31 11.71
C ILE A 1032 25.40 -28.34 12.83
N GLU A 1033 26.58 -28.49 13.42
CA GLU A 1033 26.84 -29.43 14.52
C GLU A 1033 26.15 -29.03 15.83
N VAL A 1034 26.02 -27.73 16.10
CA VAL A 1034 25.31 -27.17 17.26
C VAL A 1034 23.79 -27.04 17.00
N GLY A 1035 23.31 -27.43 15.81
CA GLY A 1035 21.89 -27.47 15.46
C GLY A 1035 21.29 -26.11 15.02
N LYS A 1036 22.12 -25.08 14.79
CA LYS A 1036 21.71 -23.76 14.29
C LYS A 1036 21.60 -23.75 12.76
N MET A 1037 20.71 -24.57 12.23
CA MET A 1037 20.56 -24.79 10.78
C MET A 1037 20.21 -23.52 9.99
N ARG A 1038 19.39 -22.61 10.56
CA ARG A 1038 19.02 -21.35 9.89
C ARG A 1038 20.18 -20.36 9.75
N ASP A 1039 21.07 -20.31 10.73
CA ASP A 1039 22.24 -19.43 10.66
C ASP A 1039 23.26 -19.94 9.64
N ALA A 1040 23.42 -21.27 9.55
CA ALA A 1040 24.22 -21.90 8.50
C ALA A 1040 23.62 -21.66 7.10
N GLU A 1041 22.30 -21.71 6.95
CA GLU A 1041 21.62 -21.41 5.67
C GLU A 1041 21.86 -19.97 5.23
N ARG A 1042 21.69 -19.02 6.15
CA ARG A 1042 21.94 -17.59 5.89
C ARG A 1042 23.41 -17.32 5.53
N GLY A 1043 24.34 -17.98 6.21
CA GLY A 1043 25.76 -17.86 5.90
C GLY A 1043 26.12 -18.40 4.52
N LEU A 1044 25.55 -19.54 4.11
CA LEU A 1044 25.71 -20.11 2.77
C LEU A 1044 25.06 -19.22 1.69
N HIS A 1045 23.89 -18.63 1.97
CA HIS A 1045 23.22 -17.69 1.08
C HIS A 1045 24.08 -16.43 0.85
N THR A 1046 24.67 -15.89 1.91
CA THR A 1046 25.54 -14.72 1.87
C THR A 1046 26.81 -15.01 1.08
N LEU A 1047 27.48 -16.14 1.35
CA LEU A 1047 28.70 -16.55 0.65
C LEU A 1047 28.45 -16.78 -0.85
N LYS A 1048 27.30 -17.35 -1.21
CA LYS A 1048 26.85 -17.52 -2.60
C LYS A 1048 26.64 -16.18 -3.31
N GLY A 1049 26.00 -15.21 -2.65
CA GLY A 1049 25.81 -13.86 -3.18
C GLY A 1049 27.14 -13.16 -3.45
N LEU A 1050 28.03 -13.14 -2.46
CA LEU A 1050 29.37 -12.54 -2.57
C LEU A 1050 30.21 -13.21 -3.67
N ALA A 1051 30.17 -14.55 -3.74
CA ALA A 1051 30.87 -15.31 -4.78
C ALA A 1051 30.34 -14.98 -6.19
N GLY A 1052 29.04 -14.76 -6.35
CA GLY A 1052 28.44 -14.35 -7.61
C GLY A 1052 28.86 -12.95 -8.04
N THR A 1053 28.84 -11.99 -7.11
CA THR A 1053 29.21 -10.60 -7.37
C THR A 1053 30.70 -10.46 -7.69
N LEU A 1054 31.57 -11.22 -7.03
CA LEU A 1054 33.02 -11.15 -7.25
C LEU A 1054 33.54 -12.03 -8.39
N GLY A 1055 32.67 -12.79 -9.06
CA GLY A 1055 33.08 -13.64 -10.19
C GLY A 1055 33.73 -14.97 -9.77
N PHE A 1056 33.51 -15.45 -8.53
CA PHE A 1056 33.93 -16.76 -8.04
C PHE A 1056 32.88 -17.84 -8.37
N LEU A 1057 32.67 -18.10 -9.66
CA LEU A 1057 31.55 -18.92 -10.16
C LEU A 1057 31.48 -20.34 -9.57
N LYS A 1058 32.64 -20.98 -9.37
CA LYS A 1058 32.70 -22.32 -8.74
C LYS A 1058 32.32 -22.29 -7.27
N LEU A 1059 32.80 -21.28 -6.53
CA LEU A 1059 32.46 -21.12 -5.13
C LEU A 1059 30.96 -20.81 -4.95
N GLN A 1060 30.40 -20.00 -5.83
CA GLN A 1060 28.96 -19.71 -5.88
C GLN A 1060 28.14 -20.99 -6.10
N GLU A 1061 28.60 -21.86 -7.01
CA GLU A 1061 27.96 -23.16 -7.26
C GLU A 1061 28.02 -24.09 -6.03
N TYR A 1062 29.19 -24.20 -5.37
CA TYR A 1062 29.33 -25.04 -4.18
C TYR A 1062 28.55 -24.53 -2.97
N ALA A 1063 28.55 -23.21 -2.73
CA ALA A 1063 27.74 -22.59 -1.70
C ALA A 1063 26.24 -22.80 -1.96
N GLY A 1064 25.80 -22.69 -3.22
CA GLY A 1064 24.41 -22.98 -3.61
C GLY A 1064 24.00 -24.44 -3.43
N LYS A 1065 24.89 -25.41 -3.70
CA LYS A 1065 24.63 -26.84 -3.46
C LYS A 1065 24.53 -27.17 -1.97
N ALA A 1066 25.39 -26.59 -1.14
CA ALA A 1066 25.34 -26.74 0.32
C ALA A 1066 24.09 -26.08 0.91
N GLU A 1067 23.74 -24.87 0.46
CA GLU A 1067 22.52 -24.15 0.84
C GLU A 1067 21.27 -24.98 0.53
N HIS A 1068 21.20 -25.52 -0.69
CA HIS A 1068 20.08 -26.34 -1.13
C HIS A 1068 19.97 -27.62 -0.29
N SER A 1069 21.08 -28.34 -0.07
CA SER A 1069 21.07 -29.59 0.70
C SER A 1069 20.68 -29.38 2.17
N LEU A 1070 21.01 -28.22 2.75
CA LEU A 1070 20.62 -27.83 4.10
C LEU A 1070 19.12 -27.52 4.20
N ARG A 1071 18.55 -26.86 3.18
CA ARG A 1071 17.13 -26.46 3.12
C ARG A 1071 16.17 -27.64 2.92
N TYR A 1072 16.62 -28.68 2.20
CA TYR A 1072 15.79 -29.85 1.85
C TYR A 1072 16.12 -31.11 2.66
N GLN A 1073 16.85 -30.99 3.78
CA GLN A 1073 17.14 -32.07 4.74
C GLN A 1073 17.75 -33.33 4.09
N ASN A 1074 18.76 -33.17 3.24
CA ASN A 1074 19.54 -34.31 2.73
C ASN A 1074 20.39 -34.97 3.83
N GLU A 1075 20.89 -36.19 3.60
CA GLU A 1075 21.73 -36.90 4.56
C GLU A 1075 22.91 -36.03 5.05
N LEU A 1076 23.11 -35.96 6.36
CA LEU A 1076 24.14 -35.13 7.01
C LEU A 1076 25.56 -35.40 6.46
N SER A 1077 25.80 -36.62 5.98
CA SER A 1077 27.04 -37.07 5.32
C SER A 1077 27.32 -36.31 4.02
N GLN A 1078 26.30 -36.09 3.19
CA GLN A 1078 26.41 -35.42 1.90
C GLN A 1078 26.60 -33.91 2.07
N LEU A 1079 25.90 -33.30 3.02
CA LEU A 1079 26.07 -31.88 3.36
C LEU A 1079 27.50 -31.62 3.90
N LYS A 1080 28.03 -32.48 4.76
CA LYS A 1080 29.42 -32.38 5.24
C LYS A 1080 30.42 -32.47 4.09
N ALA A 1081 30.26 -33.42 3.17
CA ALA A 1081 31.13 -33.55 1.99
C ALA A 1081 31.07 -32.32 1.06
N GLN A 1082 29.90 -31.69 0.92
CA GLN A 1082 29.75 -30.46 0.14
C GLN A 1082 30.42 -29.26 0.81
N LEU A 1083 30.29 -29.14 2.14
CA LEU A 1083 30.99 -28.11 2.92
C LEU A 1083 32.51 -28.30 2.91
N ASP A 1084 32.99 -29.53 2.89
CA ASP A 1084 34.42 -29.83 2.75
C ASP A 1084 34.95 -29.41 1.38
N THR A 1085 34.20 -29.70 0.32
CA THR A 1085 34.53 -29.30 -1.06
C THR A 1085 34.52 -27.78 -1.20
N MET A 1086 33.50 -27.11 -0.66
CA MET A 1086 33.40 -25.65 -0.62
C MET A 1086 34.55 -25.03 0.18
N GLY A 1087 34.87 -25.60 1.34
CA GLY A 1087 35.95 -25.12 2.20
C GLY A 1087 37.33 -25.24 1.58
N PHE A 1088 37.58 -26.30 0.80
CA PHE A 1088 38.82 -26.45 0.06
C PHE A 1088 38.99 -25.37 -1.02
N GLU A 1089 37.95 -25.13 -1.82
CA GLU A 1089 37.96 -24.09 -2.87
C GLU A 1089 38.05 -22.69 -2.29
N LEU A 1090 37.32 -22.41 -1.20
CA LEU A 1090 37.38 -21.14 -0.47
C LEU A 1090 38.76 -20.87 0.12
N SER A 1091 39.41 -21.89 0.70
CA SER A 1091 40.76 -21.78 1.24
C SER A 1091 41.80 -21.55 0.13
N SER A 1092 41.65 -22.23 -1.00
CA SER A 1092 42.52 -22.08 -2.18
C SER A 1092 42.41 -20.68 -2.79
N LEU A 1093 41.19 -20.17 -2.96
CA LEU A 1093 40.89 -18.84 -3.48
C LEU A 1093 41.41 -17.74 -2.54
N THR A 1094 41.16 -17.86 -1.23
CA THR A 1094 41.63 -16.86 -0.26
C THR A 1094 43.15 -16.85 -0.13
N GLN A 1095 43.83 -17.99 -0.18
CA GLN A 1095 45.31 -18.02 -0.27
C GLN A 1095 45.84 -17.40 -1.56
N GLY A 1096 45.21 -17.67 -2.70
CA GLY A 1096 45.58 -17.07 -3.99
C GLY A 1096 45.45 -15.55 -3.96
N LEU A 1097 44.35 -15.05 -3.38
CA LEU A 1097 44.08 -13.62 -3.22
C LEU A 1097 45.05 -12.98 -2.22
N GLN A 1098 45.32 -13.60 -1.07
CA GLN A 1098 46.27 -13.06 -0.09
C GLN A 1098 47.72 -13.01 -0.62
N ARG A 1099 48.08 -13.91 -1.54
CA ARG A 1099 49.41 -13.93 -2.19
C ARG A 1099 49.59 -12.78 -3.19
N ILE A 1100 48.53 -12.39 -3.89
CA ILE A 1100 48.54 -11.33 -4.92
C ILE A 1100 48.20 -9.97 -4.31
N LEU A 1101 47.32 -9.96 -3.31
CA LEU A 1101 46.80 -8.80 -2.61
C LEU A 1101 47.05 -8.97 -1.10
N PRO A 1102 48.29 -8.79 -0.62
CA PRO A 1102 48.58 -8.86 0.81
C PRO A 1102 47.72 -7.84 1.56
N ALA A 1103 47.17 -8.27 2.70
CA ALA A 1103 46.42 -7.38 3.58
C ALA A 1103 47.32 -6.22 4.03
N ALA A 1104 46.73 -5.04 4.22
CA ALA A 1104 47.40 -3.91 4.85
C ALA A 1104 47.61 -4.21 6.35
N GLN A 1105 48.49 -5.17 6.65
CA GLN A 1105 49.05 -5.38 7.99
C GLN A 1105 50.42 -4.71 8.00
N GLN A 1106 50.42 -3.41 8.33
CA GLN A 1106 51.59 -2.77 8.91
C GLN A 1106 51.32 -2.45 10.37
N ILE A 1107 52.10 -3.09 11.24
CA ILE A 1107 52.66 -2.54 12.47
C ILE A 1107 51.63 -2.04 13.51
N ALA A 1108 51.27 -2.93 14.43
CA ALA A 1108 50.99 -2.54 15.80
C ALA A 1108 51.54 -3.62 16.74
N THR A 1109 52.83 -3.54 17.07
CA THR A 1109 53.32 -4.08 18.32
C THR A 1109 52.64 -3.31 19.44
N VAL A 1110 51.51 -3.81 19.94
CA VAL A 1110 50.89 -3.28 21.16
C VAL A 1110 51.90 -3.50 22.28
N ALA A 1111 52.37 -2.42 22.88
CA ALA A 1111 53.28 -2.51 24.02
C ALA A 1111 52.57 -3.23 25.17
N LEU A 1112 53.29 -4.11 25.87
CA LEU A 1112 52.77 -4.89 26.99
C LEU A 1112 52.07 -4.02 28.07
N ASN A 1113 52.45 -2.73 28.16
CA ASN A 1113 51.86 -1.74 29.04
C ASN A 1113 50.43 -1.35 28.67
N ASP A 1114 50.09 -1.21 27.38
CA ASP A 1114 48.73 -0.89 26.94
C ASP A 1114 47.79 -2.06 27.21
N LEU A 1115 48.28 -3.29 27.02
CA LEU A 1115 47.54 -4.50 27.36
C LEU A 1115 47.28 -4.62 28.86
N GLN A 1116 48.23 -4.22 29.71
CA GLN A 1116 48.03 -4.19 31.16
C GLN A 1116 46.97 -3.17 31.58
N GLN A 1117 46.94 -1.98 30.96
CA GLN A 1117 45.92 -0.97 31.24
C GLN A 1117 44.53 -1.43 30.79
N GLN A 1118 44.45 -2.10 29.65
CA GLN A 1118 43.22 -2.73 29.16
C GLN A 1118 42.76 -3.90 30.06
N LEU A 1119 43.67 -4.73 30.55
CA LEU A 1119 43.33 -5.80 31.50
C LEU A 1119 42.86 -5.26 32.86
N ALA A 1120 43.40 -4.11 33.29
CA ALA A 1120 42.93 -3.42 34.50
C ALA A 1120 41.51 -2.86 34.33
N GLN A 1121 41.21 -2.26 33.17
CA GLN A 1121 39.87 -1.78 32.83
C GLN A 1121 38.87 -2.94 32.71
N LEU A 1122 39.29 -4.07 32.14
CA LEU A 1122 38.47 -5.29 32.12
C LEU A 1122 38.21 -5.83 33.53
N CYS A 1123 39.18 -5.74 34.44
CA CYS A 1123 38.98 -6.10 35.84
C CYS A 1123 37.96 -5.20 36.54
N GLU A 1124 37.95 -3.88 36.29
CA GLU A 1124 36.94 -2.99 36.87
C GLU A 1124 35.53 -3.34 36.39
N LEU A 1125 35.36 -3.64 35.09
CA LEU A 1125 34.07 -4.06 34.52
C LEU A 1125 33.62 -5.41 35.09
N LEU A 1126 34.54 -6.38 35.22
CA LEU A 1126 34.24 -7.68 35.81
C LEU A 1126 33.94 -7.61 37.32
N GLU A 1127 34.48 -6.64 38.07
CA GLU A 1127 34.17 -6.44 39.49
C GLU A 1127 32.79 -5.83 39.74
N GLN A 1128 32.28 -5.10 38.76
CA GLN A 1128 30.96 -4.49 38.78
C GLN A 1128 29.87 -5.42 38.21
N ASP A 1129 30.24 -6.67 37.85
CA ASP A 1129 29.41 -7.65 37.15
C ASP A 1129 28.77 -7.06 35.87
N ASP A 1130 29.49 -6.18 35.18
CA ASP A 1130 29.01 -5.45 34.00
C ASP A 1130 29.01 -6.35 32.74
N LEU A 1131 27.91 -6.33 31.98
CA LEU A 1131 27.74 -7.12 30.76
C LEU A 1131 28.66 -6.63 29.63
N ASP A 1132 29.08 -5.37 29.67
CA ASP A 1132 30.03 -4.77 28.72
C ASP A 1132 31.42 -5.40 28.82
N ALA A 1133 31.72 -6.15 29.89
CA ALA A 1133 32.97 -6.87 30.06
C ALA A 1133 33.22 -7.92 28.93
N SER A 1134 32.16 -8.51 28.39
CA SER A 1134 32.26 -9.50 27.30
C SER A 1134 32.61 -8.84 25.97
N GLU A 1135 31.98 -7.70 25.67
CA GLU A 1135 32.25 -6.91 24.47
C GLU A 1135 33.65 -6.29 24.52
N PHE A 1136 34.01 -5.71 25.66
CA PHE A 1136 35.34 -5.15 25.86
C PHE A 1136 36.43 -6.23 25.78
N TYR A 1137 36.20 -7.43 26.34
CA TYR A 1137 37.14 -8.53 26.21
C TYR A 1137 37.31 -8.99 24.75
N SER A 1138 36.25 -9.03 23.94
CA SER A 1138 36.33 -9.38 22.50
C SER A 1138 37.27 -8.43 21.74
N GLN A 1139 37.28 -7.14 22.11
CA GLN A 1139 38.17 -6.14 21.50
C GLN A 1139 39.65 -6.37 21.85
N ILE A 1140 39.95 -6.88 23.05
CA ILE A 1140 41.33 -7.09 23.52
C ILE A 1140 41.79 -8.55 23.40
N GLN A 1141 40.90 -9.48 23.07
CA GLN A 1141 41.14 -10.93 23.05
C GLN A 1141 42.33 -11.31 22.17
N THR A 1142 42.49 -10.68 21.00
CA THR A 1142 43.62 -10.94 20.10
C THR A 1142 44.95 -10.51 20.73
N SER A 1143 44.95 -9.39 21.46
CA SER A 1143 46.11 -8.88 22.20
C SER A 1143 46.45 -9.76 23.42
N VAL A 1144 45.43 -10.26 24.14
CA VAL A 1144 45.60 -11.26 25.22
C VAL A 1144 46.13 -12.58 24.65
N ALA A 1145 45.60 -13.06 23.53
CA ALA A 1145 46.04 -14.30 22.88
C ALA A 1145 47.51 -14.25 22.44
N LEU A 1146 48.00 -13.06 22.06
CA LEU A 1146 49.38 -12.85 21.64
C LEU A 1146 50.37 -12.94 22.81
N HIS A 1147 49.99 -12.47 24.01
CA HIS A 1147 50.88 -12.38 25.18
C HIS A 1147 50.67 -13.48 26.22
N TYR A 1148 49.45 -14.01 26.33
CA TYR A 1148 49.03 -15.02 27.32
C TYR A 1148 48.19 -16.14 26.67
N PRO A 1149 48.76 -16.87 25.68
CA PRO A 1149 48.04 -17.82 24.83
C PRO A 1149 47.46 -19.02 25.59
N GLN A 1150 48.00 -19.38 26.76
CA GLN A 1150 47.49 -20.49 27.57
C GLN A 1150 46.26 -20.10 28.39
N GLN A 1151 46.17 -18.84 28.79
CA GLN A 1151 45.13 -18.30 29.66
C GLN A 1151 43.93 -17.81 28.85
N VAL A 1152 44.12 -17.39 27.59
CA VAL A 1152 43.05 -16.80 26.76
C VAL A 1152 41.85 -17.73 26.56
N LYS A 1153 42.05 -19.04 26.44
CA LYS A 1153 40.93 -19.99 26.29
C LYS A 1153 40.11 -20.12 27.57
N ARG A 1154 40.76 -20.15 28.73
CA ARG A 1154 40.09 -20.23 30.04
C ARG A 1154 39.40 -18.91 30.37
N LEU A 1155 40.05 -17.78 30.05
CA LEU A 1155 39.49 -16.46 30.27
C LEU A 1155 38.28 -16.19 29.36
N SER A 1156 38.35 -16.57 28.08
CA SER A 1156 37.20 -16.47 27.16
C SER A 1156 36.03 -17.32 27.65
N ALA A 1157 36.29 -18.57 28.04
CA ALA A 1157 35.23 -19.45 28.56
C ALA A 1157 34.62 -18.94 29.88
N ALA A 1158 35.42 -18.34 30.77
CA ALA A 1158 34.91 -17.77 32.02
C ALA A 1158 34.05 -16.52 31.79
N ILE A 1159 34.43 -15.66 30.82
CA ILE A 1159 33.68 -14.45 30.47
C ILE A 1159 32.41 -14.78 29.68
N GLU A 1160 32.47 -15.70 28.71
CA GLU A 1160 31.31 -16.16 27.93
C GLU A 1160 30.26 -16.88 28.77
N ASN A 1161 30.69 -17.60 29.82
CA ASN A 1161 29.78 -18.25 30.78
C ASN A 1161 29.38 -17.34 31.96
N PHE A 1162 29.63 -16.02 31.87
CA PHE A 1162 29.33 -15.03 32.92
C PHE A 1162 29.91 -15.38 34.31
N SER A 1163 30.98 -16.17 34.35
CA SER A 1163 31.68 -16.57 35.57
C SER A 1163 32.74 -15.53 35.93
N PHE A 1164 32.30 -14.29 36.17
CA PHE A 1164 33.16 -13.11 36.31
C PHE A 1164 34.16 -13.19 37.48
N LYS A 1165 33.80 -13.88 38.57
CA LYS A 1165 34.73 -14.16 39.68
C LYS A 1165 35.89 -15.08 39.27
N GLU A 1166 35.64 -16.04 38.39
CA GLU A 1166 36.67 -16.92 37.86
C GLU A 1166 37.54 -16.19 36.83
N ALA A 1167 36.93 -15.35 35.98
CA ALA A 1167 37.64 -14.47 35.05
C ALA A 1167 38.57 -13.48 35.79
N LEU A 1168 38.09 -12.84 36.86
CA LEU A 1168 38.89 -11.97 37.74
C LEU A 1168 40.05 -12.71 38.41
N HIS A 1169 39.83 -13.96 38.84
CA HIS A 1169 40.88 -14.77 39.44
C HIS A 1169 41.97 -15.11 38.42
N ILE A 1170 41.60 -15.48 37.19
CA ILE A 1170 42.53 -15.74 36.09
C ILE A 1170 43.35 -14.47 35.79
N ILE A 1171 42.71 -13.31 35.66
CA ILE A 1171 43.41 -12.05 35.38
C ILE A 1171 44.34 -11.63 36.53
N ARG A 1172 43.93 -11.78 37.81
CA ARG A 1172 44.72 -11.31 38.95
C ARG A 1172 45.83 -12.24 39.42
N GLN A 1173 45.69 -13.56 39.23
CA GLN A 1173 46.68 -14.53 39.70
C GLN A 1173 47.53 -15.14 38.58
N GLU A 1174 46.99 -15.28 37.38
CA GLU A 1174 47.65 -16.01 36.28
C GLU A 1174 48.21 -15.09 35.18
N LEU A 1175 47.81 -13.82 35.13
CA LEU A 1175 48.38 -12.78 34.27
C LEU A 1175 49.20 -11.79 35.11
N PRO A 1176 50.54 -11.97 35.28
CA PRO A 1176 51.33 -11.16 36.20
C PRO A 1176 51.35 -9.67 35.82
N SER A 1177 50.88 -8.84 36.75
CA SER A 1177 51.17 -7.40 36.82
C SER A 1177 52.46 -7.21 37.62
N ASP A 1178 53.61 -7.12 36.95
CA ASP A 1178 54.85 -6.74 37.63
C ASP A 1178 54.96 -5.21 37.79
N SER A 1179 54.89 -4.83 39.07
CA SER A 1179 55.22 -3.57 39.75
C SER A 1179 54.26 -2.37 39.70
N ALA A 1180 53.62 -2.15 40.86
CA ALA A 1180 53.86 -1.03 41.79
C ALA A 1180 53.71 0.42 41.30
#